data_AF-A0A418SIJ3-F1
#
_entry.id   AF-A0A418SIJ3-F1
#
_cell.length_a   1.000
_cell.length_b   1.000
_cell.length_c   1.000
_cell.angle_alpha   90.00
_cell.angle_beta   90.00
_cell.angle_gamma   90.00
#
_symmetry.space_group_name_H-M   'P 1'
#
loop_
_entity.id
_entity.type
_entity.pdbx_description
1 polymer ?
#
loop_
_entity_poly.entity_id
_entity_poly.type
_entity_poly.pdbx_seq_one_letter_code
_entity_poly.pdbx_strand_id
1 'polypeptide(L)'
;MTAPGRGAGPGADADADRAARLGRARKLFQSGQIAACWQEIAPLIALRDLTRAEAEALDFLRLGCALYRQGDLEAARALNASLPVERLTTLRYRLALRQRDPATARRLRRAPGNGPREQADFRTSAGLHALWAGRCSSGFALYAARHNAINFPRVLSAPLTHAPLPEDPGNDCDMIVLEQGLGEVLFHLAHIRAEGRHAHSSFTGQTKYAPLIRRYLSQARFVPFDQLSPGPAHLAGDFVARAWRRCGRIAPDRMLDSPTRHAFDLPIFGICWRGGSGQNRREERHIPLPFLLDMLPMGARYLALQHDLTGAERKILLADPRCAVPLGDISRNPVTTIDMIRPLAGVISVDSANWHMAGFCDVPLLAVMNRTAHWFWGRGADAASVFASATTVPKPQLTAEVIAPWVAARSADWQARPIRPLGARPRRRDPQRHAVNQPIFICGLPRSGTSLCTRVLASQGLWLGETIPAGPDNPTGFFENRRLRETVLKPTLAALGADPRGIAPLPRTEALPPHPDLARLMKTAIRTEGYNGDAPWGFKDPKLTLLWPLFARAFPAALWVIVRRDRDKVLTSMARASFLRMHSTSPEYWVPFCNAYDSRLRALADSGASVIEVDAGPVLAGDPGGLKTVCRRAGLGFDRPSAERATGPEAQSPPASKQ
;
A
#
# COMPACT_ATOMS: atom_id res chain seq x y z
N MET A 1 -51.10 -8.33 51.59
CA MET A 1 -51.36 -7.39 50.48
C MET A 1 -50.04 -7.11 49.77
N THR A 2 -49.75 -7.87 48.72
CA THR A 2 -48.62 -7.64 47.81
C THR A 2 -49.23 -7.64 46.40
N ALA A 3 -49.20 -6.50 45.74
CA ALA A 3 -49.74 -6.33 44.39
C ALA A 3 -48.88 -7.08 43.37
N PRO A 4 -49.47 -7.78 42.38
CA PRO A 4 -48.70 -8.44 41.34
C PRO A 4 -48.21 -7.41 40.32
N GLY A 5 -46.93 -7.53 39.95
CA GLY A 5 -46.31 -6.71 38.91
C GLY A 5 -47.03 -6.88 37.57
N ARG A 6 -47.34 -5.76 36.92
CA ARG A 6 -47.85 -5.72 35.55
C ARG A 6 -46.79 -6.30 34.61
N GLY A 7 -47.03 -7.51 34.10
CA GLY A 7 -46.28 -8.04 32.96
C GLY A 7 -46.46 -7.12 31.76
N ALA A 8 -45.36 -6.82 31.06
CA ALA A 8 -45.41 -6.15 29.77
C ALA A 8 -46.29 -6.98 28.82
N GLY A 9 -47.31 -6.35 28.22
CA GLY A 9 -48.22 -7.03 27.31
C GLY A 9 -47.52 -7.44 25.99
N PRO A 10 -48.05 -8.42 25.26
CA PRO A 10 -47.45 -8.95 24.02
C PRO A 10 -47.20 -7.90 22.92
N GLY A 11 -47.84 -6.72 22.98
CA GLY A 11 -47.58 -5.60 22.07
C GLY A 11 -46.26 -4.86 22.33
N ALA A 12 -45.79 -4.76 23.59
CA ALA A 12 -44.57 -4.02 23.91
C ALA A 12 -43.30 -4.74 23.40
N ASP A 13 -43.30 -6.08 23.45
CA ASP A 13 -42.21 -6.90 22.93
C ASP A 13 -42.14 -6.88 21.40
N ALA A 14 -43.31 -6.85 20.73
CA ALA A 14 -43.37 -6.70 19.27
C ALA A 14 -42.86 -5.33 18.81
N ASP A 15 -43.25 -4.26 19.52
CA ASP A 15 -42.79 -2.89 19.24
C ASP A 15 -41.26 -2.76 19.43
N ALA A 16 -40.73 -3.35 20.51
CA ALA A 16 -39.30 -3.39 20.78
C ALA A 16 -38.51 -4.16 19.71
N ASP A 17 -39.04 -5.29 19.21
CA ASP A 17 -38.42 -6.05 18.12
C ASP A 17 -38.40 -5.27 16.80
N ARG A 18 -39.49 -4.56 16.46
CA ARG A 18 -39.54 -3.72 15.24
C ARG A 18 -38.52 -2.59 15.27
N ALA A 19 -38.45 -1.86 16.38
CA ALA A 19 -37.46 -0.80 16.56
C ALA A 19 -36.03 -1.34 16.47
N ALA A 20 -35.77 -2.51 17.07
CA ALA A 20 -34.47 -3.18 17.00
C ALA A 20 -34.12 -3.61 15.55
N ARG A 21 -35.06 -4.19 14.80
CA ARG A 21 -34.91 -4.54 13.38
C ARG A 21 -34.56 -3.33 12.52
N LEU A 22 -35.31 -2.24 12.62
CA LEU A 22 -35.02 -1.00 11.87
C LEU A 22 -33.65 -0.43 12.25
N GLY A 23 -33.28 -0.49 13.53
CA GLY A 23 -31.95 -0.12 14.01
C GLY A 23 -30.84 -0.96 13.38
N ARG A 24 -31.00 -2.29 13.31
CA ARG A 24 -30.06 -3.20 12.65
C ARG A 24 -29.99 -2.94 11.15
N ALA A 25 -31.13 -2.83 10.47
CA ALA A 25 -31.21 -2.52 9.05
C ALA A 25 -30.49 -1.22 8.70
N ARG A 26 -30.63 -0.17 9.52
CA ARG A 26 -29.91 1.10 9.31
C ARG A 26 -28.40 0.94 9.42
N LYS A 27 -27.90 0.15 10.38
CA LYS A 27 -26.47 -0.16 10.51
C LYS A 27 -25.97 -0.96 9.30
N LEU A 28 -26.73 -1.97 8.85
CA LEU A 28 -26.41 -2.75 7.66
C LEU A 28 -26.35 -1.87 6.41
N PHE A 29 -27.34 -1.01 6.19
CA PHE A 29 -27.36 -0.04 5.09
C PHE A 29 -26.14 0.90 5.12
N GLN A 30 -25.81 1.46 6.29
CA GLN A 30 -24.65 2.34 6.46
C GLN A 30 -23.31 1.64 6.20
N SER A 31 -23.23 0.34 6.49
CA SER A 31 -22.06 -0.50 6.16
C SER A 31 -22.06 -1.04 4.72
N GLY A 32 -23.12 -0.74 3.95
CA GLY A 32 -23.28 -1.16 2.55
C GLY A 32 -23.66 -2.62 2.35
N GLN A 33 -24.15 -3.29 3.40
CA GLN A 33 -24.72 -4.63 3.37
C GLN A 33 -26.19 -4.55 2.95
N ILE A 34 -26.42 -4.24 1.68
CA ILE A 34 -27.75 -3.86 1.18
C ILE A 34 -28.71 -5.07 1.16
N ALA A 35 -28.23 -6.26 0.82
CA ALA A 35 -29.09 -7.46 0.80
C ALA A 35 -29.55 -7.83 2.22
N ALA A 36 -28.63 -7.82 3.19
CA ALA A 36 -28.96 -8.06 4.59
C ALA A 36 -29.89 -6.97 5.17
N CYS A 37 -29.66 -5.71 4.81
CA CYS A 37 -30.59 -4.62 5.15
C CYS A 37 -32.00 -4.89 4.63
N TRP A 38 -32.14 -5.36 3.39
CA TRP A 38 -33.44 -5.71 2.82
C TRP A 38 -34.12 -6.84 3.57
N GLN A 39 -33.37 -7.89 3.95
CA GLN A 39 -33.89 -9.02 4.72
C GLN A 39 -34.47 -8.60 6.08
N GLU A 40 -33.86 -7.63 6.76
CA GLU A 40 -34.38 -7.10 8.04
C GLU A 40 -35.69 -6.32 7.87
N ILE A 41 -35.84 -5.55 6.76
CA ILE A 41 -37.01 -4.69 6.57
C ILE A 41 -38.16 -5.35 5.82
N ALA A 42 -37.90 -6.39 5.02
CA ALA A 42 -38.92 -7.05 4.19
C ALA A 42 -40.15 -7.52 5.01
N PRO A 43 -40.00 -8.13 6.21
CA PRO A 43 -41.15 -8.51 7.03
C PRO A 43 -41.99 -7.33 7.53
N LEU A 44 -41.40 -6.13 7.62
CA LEU A 44 -42.08 -4.94 8.15
C LEU A 44 -42.96 -4.24 7.10
N ILE A 45 -42.80 -4.55 5.81
CA ILE A 45 -43.48 -3.84 4.70
C ILE A 45 -44.98 -4.08 4.70
N ALA A 46 -45.44 -5.25 5.16
CA ALA A 46 -46.86 -5.60 5.18
C ALA A 46 -47.61 -5.10 6.43
N LEU A 47 -46.89 -4.58 7.43
CA LEU A 47 -47.48 -4.10 8.68
C LEU A 47 -48.23 -2.79 8.45
N ARG A 48 -49.41 -2.66 9.07
CA ARG A 48 -50.29 -1.49 8.95
C ARG A 48 -50.29 -0.60 10.19
N ASP A 49 -49.74 -1.09 11.29
CA ASP A 49 -49.73 -0.52 12.64
C ASP A 49 -48.38 0.13 13.00
N LEU A 50 -47.63 0.60 12.00
CA LEU A 50 -46.37 1.30 12.23
C LEU A 50 -46.60 2.70 12.80
N THR A 51 -45.82 3.07 13.80
CA THR A 51 -45.72 4.47 14.22
C THR A 51 -45.17 5.32 13.06
N ARG A 52 -45.43 6.63 13.10
CA ARG A 52 -44.92 7.56 12.08
C ARG A 52 -43.39 7.46 11.90
N ALA A 53 -42.65 7.37 13.00
CA ALA A 53 -41.19 7.28 12.95
C ALA A 53 -40.69 5.98 12.32
N GLU A 54 -41.34 4.85 12.62
CA GLU A 54 -41.03 3.55 12.01
C GLU A 54 -41.34 3.55 10.51
N ALA A 55 -42.50 4.09 10.11
CA ALA A 55 -42.87 4.22 8.71
C ALA A 55 -41.88 5.11 7.94
N GLU A 56 -41.45 6.23 8.53
CA GLU A 56 -40.45 7.12 7.92
C GLU A 56 -39.08 6.45 7.77
N ALA A 57 -38.64 5.69 8.77
CA ALA A 57 -37.40 4.92 8.70
C ALA A 57 -37.47 3.80 7.67
N LEU A 58 -38.60 3.09 7.61
CA LEU A 58 -38.86 2.03 6.63
C LEU A 58 -38.87 2.59 5.20
N ASP A 59 -39.54 3.71 4.95
CA ASP A 59 -39.53 4.39 3.65
C ASP A 59 -38.11 4.74 3.20
N PHE A 60 -37.30 5.33 4.09
CA PHE A 60 -35.91 5.66 3.82
C PHE A 60 -35.11 4.41 3.40
N LEU A 61 -35.24 3.31 4.16
CA LEU A 61 -34.50 2.08 3.89
C LEU A 61 -34.98 1.37 2.62
N ARG A 62 -36.30 1.36 2.34
CA ARG A 62 -36.88 0.81 1.10
C ARG A 62 -36.35 1.54 -0.13
N LEU A 63 -36.44 2.87 -0.15
CA LEU A 63 -35.94 3.70 -1.25
C LEU A 63 -34.41 3.62 -1.36
N GLY A 64 -33.71 3.53 -0.23
CA GLY A 64 -32.27 3.32 -0.16
C GLY A 64 -31.84 1.99 -0.78
N CYS A 65 -32.52 0.88 -0.46
CA CYS A 65 -32.26 -0.44 -1.06
C CYS A 65 -32.57 -0.43 -2.56
N ALA A 66 -33.70 0.17 -2.96
CA ALA A 66 -34.11 0.27 -4.36
C ALA A 66 -33.10 1.07 -5.20
N LEU A 67 -32.45 2.08 -4.62
CA LEU A 67 -31.35 2.80 -5.28
C LEU A 67 -30.29 1.80 -5.79
N TYR A 68 -29.99 0.76 -5.02
CA TYR A 68 -29.01 -0.28 -5.37
C TYR A 68 -29.59 -1.51 -6.08
N ARG A 69 -30.82 -1.40 -6.60
CA ARG A 69 -31.57 -2.48 -7.25
C ARG A 69 -31.80 -3.69 -6.33
N GLN A 70 -32.05 -3.44 -5.05
CA GLN A 70 -32.44 -4.45 -4.07
C GLN A 70 -33.89 -4.22 -3.63
N GLY A 71 -34.66 -5.31 -3.52
CA GLY A 71 -36.07 -5.30 -3.13
C GLY A 71 -37.03 -5.09 -4.28
N ASP A 72 -38.29 -4.77 -3.94
CA ASP A 72 -39.35 -4.50 -4.93
C ASP A 72 -39.17 -3.11 -5.56
N LEU A 73 -38.71 -3.11 -6.82
CA LEU A 73 -38.37 -1.88 -7.55
C LEU A 73 -39.60 -1.13 -8.06
N GLU A 74 -40.72 -1.82 -8.30
CA GLU A 74 -41.97 -1.20 -8.74
C GLU A 74 -42.66 -0.52 -7.56
N ALA A 75 -42.76 -1.22 -6.42
CA ALA A 75 -43.27 -0.62 -5.20
C ALA A 75 -42.42 0.57 -4.74
N ALA A 76 -41.09 0.50 -4.88
CA ALA A 76 -40.21 1.62 -4.59
C ALA A 76 -40.40 2.79 -5.56
N ARG A 77 -40.72 2.54 -6.83
CA ARG A 77 -41.07 3.60 -7.80
C ARG A 77 -42.37 4.29 -7.41
N ALA A 78 -43.42 3.52 -7.10
CA ALA A 78 -44.70 4.05 -6.64
C ALA A 78 -44.53 4.88 -5.36
N LEU A 79 -43.79 4.35 -4.36
CA LEU A 79 -43.48 5.07 -3.13
C LEU A 79 -42.70 6.36 -3.38
N ASN A 80 -41.68 6.32 -4.25
CA ASN A 80 -40.90 7.51 -4.60
C ASN A 80 -41.79 8.61 -5.21
N ALA A 81 -42.78 8.23 -6.02
CA ALA A 81 -43.71 9.15 -6.66
C ALA A 81 -44.78 9.69 -5.70
N SER A 82 -45.20 8.95 -4.67
CA SER A 82 -46.33 9.32 -3.80
C SER A 82 -45.96 10.11 -2.55
N LEU A 83 -44.72 9.99 -2.05
CA LEU A 83 -44.32 10.67 -0.81
C LEU A 83 -44.38 12.22 -0.92
N PRO A 84 -44.73 12.94 0.19
CA PRO A 84 -44.68 14.40 0.26
C PRO A 84 -43.35 14.96 -0.24
N VAL A 85 -43.37 16.07 -0.99
CA VAL A 85 -42.20 16.50 -1.79
C VAL A 85 -41.00 16.91 -0.91
N GLU A 86 -41.24 17.36 0.31
CA GLU A 86 -40.25 17.83 1.28
C GLU A 86 -39.43 16.68 1.89
N ARG A 87 -39.94 15.45 1.83
CA ARG A 87 -39.29 14.29 2.44
C ARG A 87 -38.21 13.72 1.53
N LEU A 88 -37.01 13.52 2.10
CA LEU A 88 -35.91 12.74 1.50
C LEU A 88 -35.51 13.19 0.08
N THR A 89 -35.58 14.49 -0.20
CA THR A 89 -35.46 15.06 -1.55
C THR A 89 -34.23 14.58 -2.31
N THR A 90 -33.05 14.56 -1.71
CA THR A 90 -31.78 14.14 -2.35
C THR A 90 -31.72 12.64 -2.66
N LEU A 91 -32.18 11.77 -1.76
CA LEU A 91 -32.25 10.33 -1.99
C LEU A 91 -33.23 10.02 -3.14
N ARG A 92 -34.44 10.61 -3.05
CA ARG A 92 -35.52 10.41 -4.00
C ARG A 92 -35.18 10.96 -5.38
N TYR A 93 -34.49 12.10 -5.46
CA TYR A 93 -34.03 12.66 -6.71
C TYR A 93 -33.03 11.73 -7.42
N ARG A 94 -32.04 11.21 -6.69
CA ARG A 94 -31.10 10.21 -7.22
C ARG A 94 -31.80 8.95 -7.70
N LEU A 95 -32.77 8.46 -6.93
CA LEU A 95 -33.57 7.29 -7.31
C LEU A 95 -34.41 7.57 -8.56
N ALA A 96 -35.05 8.75 -8.67
CA ALA A 96 -35.82 9.14 -9.84
C ALA A 96 -34.97 9.21 -11.12
N LEU A 97 -33.73 9.72 -11.02
CA LEU A 97 -32.77 9.68 -12.14
C LEU A 97 -32.45 8.23 -12.56
N ARG A 98 -32.24 7.31 -11.60
CA ARG A 98 -32.01 5.88 -11.91
C ARG A 98 -33.24 5.19 -12.49
N GLN A 99 -34.43 5.54 -12.02
CA GLN A 99 -35.71 5.03 -12.50
C GLN A 99 -36.11 5.62 -13.86
N ARG A 100 -35.38 6.63 -14.35
CA ARG A 100 -35.71 7.42 -15.55
C ARG A 100 -37.09 8.08 -15.43
N ASP A 101 -37.39 8.63 -14.26
CA ASP A 101 -38.63 9.36 -13.96
C ASP A 101 -38.34 10.89 -13.91
N PRO A 102 -38.43 11.59 -15.06
CA PRO A 102 -38.16 13.02 -15.11
C PRO A 102 -39.23 13.87 -14.39
N ALA A 103 -40.45 13.35 -14.24
CA ALA A 103 -41.54 14.07 -13.59
C ALA A 103 -41.28 14.19 -12.08
N THR A 104 -41.01 13.06 -11.42
CA THR A 104 -40.64 13.04 -10.01
C THR A 104 -39.35 13.82 -9.76
N ALA A 105 -38.32 13.63 -10.60
CA ALA A 105 -37.06 14.37 -10.46
C ALA A 105 -37.25 15.89 -10.57
N ARG A 106 -38.08 16.37 -11.50
CA ARG A 106 -38.39 17.80 -11.67
C ARG A 106 -39.15 18.35 -10.46
N ARG A 107 -40.14 17.61 -9.97
CA ARG A 107 -40.95 18.00 -8.81
C ARG A 107 -40.08 18.17 -7.55
N LEU A 108 -39.23 17.19 -7.25
CA LEU A 108 -38.33 17.21 -6.09
C LEU A 108 -37.33 18.37 -6.14
N ARG A 109 -36.73 18.62 -7.31
CA ARG A 109 -35.76 19.70 -7.49
C ARG A 109 -36.37 21.09 -7.29
N ARG A 110 -37.65 21.25 -7.62
CA ARG A 110 -38.41 22.52 -7.51
C ARG A 110 -39.13 22.68 -6.16
N ALA A 111 -39.00 21.72 -5.25
CA ALA A 111 -39.69 21.78 -3.97
C ALA A 111 -39.28 23.02 -3.16
N PRO A 112 -40.24 23.71 -2.51
CA PRO A 112 -39.92 24.79 -1.58
C PRO A 112 -39.09 24.23 -0.41
N GLY A 113 -38.15 25.01 0.11
CA GLY A 113 -37.31 24.62 1.24
C GLY A 113 -36.00 23.90 0.88
N ASN A 114 -35.73 23.59 -0.40
CA ASN A 114 -34.39 23.13 -0.81
C ASN A 114 -33.37 24.26 -0.69
N GLY A 115 -32.34 24.08 0.14
CA GLY A 115 -31.25 25.03 0.31
C GLY A 115 -30.12 24.87 -0.71
N PRO A 116 -29.02 25.65 -0.58
CA PRO A 116 -27.88 25.59 -1.49
C PRO A 116 -27.23 24.22 -1.59
N ARG A 117 -27.24 23.44 -0.50
CA ARG A 117 -26.62 22.10 -0.43
C ARG A 117 -27.45 21.05 -1.16
N GLU A 118 -28.78 21.09 -1.04
CA GLU A 118 -29.70 20.25 -1.79
C GLU A 118 -29.57 20.54 -3.29
N GLN A 119 -29.51 21.82 -3.68
CA GLN A 119 -29.31 22.21 -5.08
C GLN A 119 -27.96 21.72 -5.63
N ALA A 120 -26.89 21.83 -4.85
CA ALA A 120 -25.58 21.28 -5.21
C ALA A 120 -25.62 19.75 -5.35
N ASP A 121 -26.34 19.04 -4.47
CA ASP A 121 -26.51 17.58 -4.53
C ASP A 121 -27.30 17.14 -5.77
N PHE A 122 -28.37 17.87 -6.13
CA PHE A 122 -29.12 17.62 -7.37
C PHE A 122 -28.24 17.82 -8.61
N ARG A 123 -27.50 18.94 -8.67
CA ARG A 123 -26.56 19.21 -9.77
C ARG A 123 -25.52 18.11 -9.88
N THR A 124 -24.90 17.72 -8.77
CA THR A 124 -23.87 16.68 -8.76
C THR A 124 -24.44 15.32 -9.19
N SER A 125 -25.62 14.95 -8.70
CA SER A 125 -26.31 13.71 -9.06
C SER A 125 -26.69 13.66 -10.55
N ALA A 126 -27.20 14.77 -11.09
CA ALA A 126 -27.50 14.90 -12.51
C ALA A 126 -26.23 14.90 -13.38
N GLY A 127 -25.16 15.54 -12.90
CA GLY A 127 -23.84 15.57 -13.54
C GLY A 127 -23.26 14.16 -13.67
N LEU A 128 -23.23 13.40 -12.58
CA LEU A 128 -22.83 11.99 -12.61
C LEU A 128 -23.69 11.15 -13.57
N HIS A 129 -25.02 11.33 -13.55
CA HIS A 129 -25.91 10.63 -14.47
C HIS A 129 -25.63 10.97 -15.94
N ALA A 130 -25.27 12.22 -16.24
CA ALA A 130 -24.85 12.65 -17.57
C ALA A 130 -23.48 12.06 -17.95
N LEU A 131 -22.51 12.03 -17.03
CA LEU A 131 -21.19 11.41 -17.25
C LEU A 131 -21.31 9.91 -17.57
N TRP A 132 -22.09 9.15 -16.79
CA TRP A 132 -22.35 7.73 -17.10
C TRP A 132 -23.03 7.51 -18.45
N ALA A 133 -23.81 8.48 -18.91
CA ALA A 133 -24.45 8.44 -20.23
C ALA A 133 -23.54 8.96 -21.37
N GLY A 134 -22.28 9.31 -21.09
CA GLY A 134 -21.34 9.85 -22.07
C GLY A 134 -21.55 11.33 -22.44
N ARG A 135 -22.45 12.04 -21.75
CA ARG A 135 -22.73 13.48 -21.99
C ARG A 135 -21.77 14.36 -21.19
N CYS A 136 -20.47 14.21 -21.46
CA CYS A 136 -19.39 14.75 -20.62
C CYS A 136 -19.41 16.26 -20.45
N SER A 137 -19.70 17.05 -21.49
CA SER A 137 -19.77 18.53 -21.38
C SER A 137 -20.76 18.98 -20.29
N SER A 138 -22.04 18.59 -20.43
CA SER A 138 -23.07 18.87 -19.42
C SER A 138 -22.78 18.19 -18.08
N GLY A 139 -22.18 17.00 -18.11
CA GLY A 139 -21.86 16.22 -16.93
C GLY A 139 -20.85 16.93 -16.03
N PHE A 140 -19.73 17.38 -16.59
CA PHE A 140 -18.69 18.09 -15.86
C PHE A 140 -19.16 19.46 -15.35
N ALA A 141 -19.90 20.21 -16.17
CA ALA A 141 -20.45 21.52 -15.76
C ALA A 141 -21.36 21.41 -14.51
N LEU A 142 -22.14 20.33 -14.40
CA LEU A 142 -22.99 20.07 -13.26
C LEU A 142 -22.20 19.45 -12.07
N TYR A 143 -21.25 18.57 -12.35
CA TYR A 143 -20.41 17.88 -11.36
C TYR A 143 -19.47 18.82 -10.60
N ALA A 144 -19.15 20.00 -11.13
CA ALA A 144 -18.39 21.04 -10.44
C ALA A 144 -19.00 21.46 -9.08
N ALA A 145 -20.32 21.27 -8.90
CA ALA A 145 -21.02 21.60 -7.65
C ALA A 145 -20.75 20.62 -6.49
N ARG A 146 -19.99 19.52 -6.72
CA ARG A 146 -19.79 18.43 -5.74
C ARG A 146 -19.22 18.86 -4.40
N HIS A 147 -18.43 19.94 -4.36
CA HIS A 147 -17.82 20.43 -3.12
C HIS A 147 -18.83 20.86 -2.06
N ASN A 148 -20.06 21.21 -2.47
CA ASN A 148 -21.14 21.64 -1.58
C ASN A 148 -22.29 20.61 -1.48
N ALA A 149 -22.19 19.48 -2.19
CA ALA A 149 -23.22 18.44 -2.21
C ALA A 149 -23.33 17.70 -0.87
N ILE A 150 -24.51 17.16 -0.56
CA ILE A 150 -24.79 16.48 0.70
C ILE A 150 -24.14 15.10 0.74
N ASN A 151 -24.21 14.37 -0.38
CA ASN A 151 -23.71 12.99 -0.47
C ASN A 151 -22.24 12.90 -0.91
N PHE A 152 -21.52 14.01 -0.93
CA PHE A 152 -20.10 14.05 -1.22
C PHE A 152 -19.32 14.45 0.02
N PRO A 153 -18.14 13.87 0.26
CA PRO A 153 -17.30 14.27 1.38
C PRO A 153 -16.97 15.75 1.30
N ARG A 154 -17.04 16.44 2.43
CA ARG A 154 -16.58 17.83 2.53
C ARG A 154 -15.06 17.85 2.36
N VAL A 155 -14.61 18.10 1.13
CA VAL A 155 -13.19 18.15 0.75
C VAL A 155 -12.59 19.53 0.93
N LEU A 156 -13.41 20.59 0.83
CA LEU A 156 -12.99 21.97 0.98
C LEU A 156 -13.01 22.37 2.46
N SER A 157 -11.83 22.66 3.00
CA SER A 157 -11.65 23.13 4.38
C SER A 157 -12.13 24.57 4.53
N ALA A 158 -12.58 24.95 5.74
CA ALA A 158 -13.15 26.27 6.05
C ALA A 158 -12.34 27.51 5.57
N PRO A 159 -10.99 27.55 5.64
CA PRO A 159 -10.25 28.72 5.15
C PRO A 159 -10.26 28.86 3.61
N LEU A 160 -10.63 27.82 2.87
CA LEU A 160 -10.54 27.82 1.41
C LEU A 160 -11.90 28.06 0.76
N THR A 161 -11.89 28.82 -0.35
CA THR A 161 -13.05 29.00 -1.23
C THR A 161 -12.81 28.27 -2.55
N HIS A 162 -13.86 27.65 -3.11
CA HIS A 162 -13.73 26.95 -4.39
C HIS A 162 -13.54 27.97 -5.52
N ALA A 163 -12.43 27.82 -6.25
CA ALA A 163 -12.17 28.53 -7.49
C ALA A 163 -12.41 27.58 -8.67
N PRO A 164 -13.37 27.85 -9.56
CA PRO A 164 -13.52 27.11 -10.81
C PRO A 164 -12.22 27.10 -11.61
N LEU A 165 -11.88 25.96 -12.19
CA LEU A 165 -10.66 25.82 -12.97
C LEU A 165 -10.82 26.53 -14.34
N PRO A 166 -10.00 27.56 -14.66
CA PRO A 166 -10.10 28.30 -15.92
C PRO A 166 -9.62 27.47 -17.12
N GLU A 167 -9.99 27.92 -18.33
CA GLU A 167 -9.57 27.27 -19.58
C GLU A 167 -8.07 27.41 -19.85
N ASP A 168 -7.49 28.59 -19.60
CA ASP A 168 -6.03 28.79 -19.65
C ASP A 168 -5.40 28.45 -18.29
N PRO A 169 -4.52 27.42 -18.21
CA PRO A 169 -3.83 27.09 -16.97
C PRO A 169 -2.91 28.19 -16.42
N GLY A 170 -2.65 29.25 -17.19
CA GLY A 170 -1.85 30.40 -16.73
C GLY A 170 -2.57 31.22 -15.67
N ASN A 171 -3.90 31.07 -15.58
CA ASN A 171 -4.75 31.75 -14.61
C ASN A 171 -5.11 30.88 -13.41
N ASP A 172 -4.49 29.71 -13.27
CA ASP A 172 -4.75 28.81 -12.14
C ASP A 172 -4.23 29.43 -10.84
N CYS A 173 -4.98 29.27 -9.75
CA CYS A 173 -4.49 29.61 -8.43
C CYS A 173 -3.47 28.57 -7.92
N ASP A 174 -2.66 28.97 -6.94
CA ASP A 174 -1.58 28.12 -6.41
C ASP A 174 -2.09 26.88 -5.66
N MET A 175 -3.23 26.99 -4.96
CA MET A 175 -3.72 25.97 -4.04
C MET A 175 -4.63 24.95 -4.75
N ILE A 176 -4.27 23.67 -4.65
CA ILE A 176 -5.04 22.54 -5.18
C ILE A 176 -5.44 21.59 -4.05
N VAL A 177 -6.74 21.34 -3.91
CA VAL A 177 -7.31 20.43 -2.92
C VAL A 177 -7.40 19.02 -3.51
N LEU A 178 -6.65 18.08 -2.94
CA LEU A 178 -6.78 16.66 -3.22
C LEU A 178 -8.06 16.13 -2.58
N GLU A 179 -8.94 15.59 -3.42
CA GLU A 179 -10.21 15.02 -2.99
C GLU A 179 -10.03 13.69 -2.23
N GLN A 180 -11.12 13.13 -1.71
CA GLN A 180 -11.06 11.85 -0.99
C GLN A 180 -10.97 10.68 -1.97
N GLY A 181 -10.52 9.51 -1.50
CA GLY A 181 -10.32 8.32 -2.33
C GLY A 181 -8.93 8.27 -2.97
N LEU A 182 -8.16 7.23 -2.64
CA LEU A 182 -6.78 7.12 -3.13
C LEU A 182 -6.70 6.91 -4.65
N GLY A 183 -7.64 6.13 -5.22
CA GLY A 183 -7.72 5.94 -6.68
C GLY A 183 -8.01 7.24 -7.42
N GLU A 184 -8.97 8.03 -6.93
CA GLU A 184 -9.33 9.35 -7.48
C GLU A 184 -8.15 10.33 -7.38
N VAL A 185 -7.44 10.36 -6.24
CA VAL A 185 -6.25 11.20 -6.10
C VAL A 185 -5.17 10.85 -7.12
N LEU A 186 -4.87 9.57 -7.33
CA LEU A 186 -3.91 9.16 -8.37
C LEU A 186 -4.40 9.58 -9.76
N PHE A 187 -5.70 9.41 -10.02
CA PHE A 187 -6.31 9.80 -11.28
C PHE A 187 -6.18 11.30 -11.55
N HIS A 188 -6.51 12.14 -10.58
CA HIS A 188 -6.38 13.59 -10.69
C HIS A 188 -4.91 14.01 -10.83
N LEU A 189 -3.99 13.42 -10.06
CA LEU A 189 -2.56 13.72 -10.16
C LEU A 189 -1.99 13.40 -11.54
N ALA A 190 -2.48 12.36 -12.22
CA ALA A 190 -2.07 12.05 -13.59
C ALA A 190 -2.44 13.18 -14.56
N HIS A 191 -3.67 13.71 -14.47
CA HIS A 191 -4.10 14.87 -15.27
C HIS A 191 -3.31 16.14 -14.94
N ILE A 192 -3.18 16.47 -13.65
CA ILE A 192 -2.44 17.66 -13.20
C ILE A 192 -0.97 17.61 -13.67
N ARG A 193 -0.34 16.44 -13.56
CA ARG A 193 1.04 16.25 -14.03
C ARG A 193 1.16 16.33 -15.55
N ALA A 194 0.17 15.84 -16.30
CA ALA A 194 0.18 15.89 -17.76
C ALA A 194 0.16 17.33 -18.30
N GLU A 195 -0.42 18.28 -17.59
CA GLU A 195 -0.44 19.70 -17.98
C GLU A 195 0.91 20.42 -17.82
N GLY A 196 1.80 19.92 -16.96
CA GLY A 196 3.16 20.44 -16.83
C GLY A 196 3.31 21.82 -16.19
N ARG A 197 2.24 22.44 -15.66
CA ARG A 197 2.29 23.80 -15.06
C ARG A 197 2.36 23.82 -13.52
N HIS A 198 1.93 22.75 -12.86
CA HIS A 198 1.79 22.71 -11.39
C HIS A 198 3.00 22.15 -10.66
N ALA A 199 4.20 22.30 -11.23
CA ALA A 199 5.43 21.78 -10.64
C ALA A 199 5.75 22.44 -9.29
N HIS A 200 5.35 23.70 -9.08
CA HIS A 200 5.63 24.49 -7.87
C HIS A 200 4.36 24.80 -7.04
N SER A 201 3.20 24.29 -7.45
CA SER A 201 1.91 24.56 -6.78
C SER A 201 1.86 23.98 -5.37
N SER A 202 0.92 24.48 -4.57
CA SER A 202 0.63 23.98 -3.22
C SER A 202 -0.56 23.02 -3.24
N PHE A 203 -0.41 21.87 -2.57
CA PHE A 203 -1.44 20.85 -2.47
C PHE A 203 -1.89 20.66 -1.03
N THR A 204 -3.18 20.44 -0.81
CA THR A 204 -3.71 20.06 0.51
C THR A 204 -4.61 18.83 0.42
N GLY A 205 -4.81 18.12 1.53
CA GLY A 205 -5.57 16.87 1.57
C GLY A 205 -5.24 16.04 2.80
N GLN A 206 -5.64 14.76 2.79
CA GLN A 206 -5.22 13.83 3.85
C GLN A 206 -3.69 13.69 3.88
N THR A 207 -3.09 13.72 5.08
CA THR A 207 -1.63 13.68 5.28
C THR A 207 -0.95 12.49 4.57
N LYS A 208 -1.66 11.37 4.44
CA LYS A 208 -1.18 10.18 3.72
C LYS A 208 -0.89 10.40 2.23
N TYR A 209 -1.38 11.49 1.64
CA TYR A 209 -1.13 11.86 0.23
C TYR A 209 0.13 12.69 0.03
N ALA A 210 0.70 13.29 1.08
CA ALA A 210 1.94 14.06 1.00
C ALA A 210 3.11 13.30 0.32
N PRO A 211 3.32 11.99 0.58
CA PRO A 211 4.32 11.21 -0.15
C PRO A 211 4.07 11.11 -1.66
N LEU A 212 2.82 11.12 -2.13
CA LEU A 212 2.49 11.08 -3.56
C LEU A 212 2.89 12.38 -4.25
N ILE A 213 2.61 13.53 -3.62
CA ILE A 213 3.05 14.84 -4.13
C ILE A 213 4.56 14.87 -4.27
N ARG A 214 5.29 14.49 -3.22
CA ARG A 214 6.76 14.42 -3.27
C ARG A 214 7.31 13.49 -4.36
N ARG A 215 6.58 12.42 -4.70
CA ARG A 215 6.98 11.45 -5.73
C ARG A 215 6.75 11.98 -7.14
N TYR A 216 5.58 12.52 -7.42
CA TYR A 216 5.15 12.85 -8.78
C TYR A 216 5.31 14.33 -9.16
N LEU A 217 5.40 15.20 -8.17
CA LEU A 217 5.55 16.65 -8.30
C LEU A 217 6.59 17.12 -7.27
N SER A 218 7.85 16.74 -7.47
CA SER A 218 8.90 16.87 -6.44
C SER A 218 9.24 18.30 -6.02
N GLN A 219 8.85 19.30 -6.83
CA GLN A 219 9.02 20.73 -6.54
C GLN A 219 7.77 21.34 -5.88
N ALA A 220 6.66 20.61 -5.82
CA ALA A 220 5.40 21.08 -5.26
C ALA A 220 5.42 20.96 -3.74
N ARG A 221 4.57 21.78 -3.09
CA ARG A 221 4.44 21.80 -1.63
C ARG A 221 3.19 21.04 -1.21
N PHE A 222 3.26 20.35 -0.08
CA PHE A 222 2.07 19.79 0.57
C PHE A 222 1.82 20.55 1.88
N VAL A 223 0.63 21.13 2.02
CA VAL A 223 0.18 21.92 3.16
C VAL A 223 -0.92 21.16 3.90
N PRO A 224 -0.66 20.66 5.13
CA PRO A 224 -1.68 20.06 5.99
C PRO A 224 -2.85 21.00 6.27
N PHE A 225 -4.02 20.43 6.60
CA PHE A 225 -5.25 21.22 6.80
C PHE A 225 -5.15 22.26 7.92
N ASP A 226 -4.39 21.97 8.98
CA ASP A 226 -4.14 22.83 10.14
C ASP A 226 -3.17 23.99 9.84
N GLN A 227 -2.54 24.00 8.66
CA GLN A 227 -1.56 25.02 8.25
C GLN A 227 -2.06 25.84 7.05
N LEU A 228 -3.35 25.73 6.71
CA LEU A 228 -3.94 26.44 5.59
C LEU A 228 -4.18 27.92 5.90
N SER A 229 -3.78 28.79 4.98
CA SER A 229 -4.17 30.20 4.97
C SER A 229 -5.44 30.41 4.15
N PRO A 230 -6.25 31.46 4.44
CA PRO A 230 -7.42 31.77 3.65
C PRO A 230 -7.10 32.05 2.18
N GLY A 231 -7.91 31.56 1.25
CA GLY A 231 -7.71 31.84 -0.18
C GLY A 231 -8.48 30.93 -1.15
N PRO A 232 -8.42 31.25 -2.45
CA PRO A 232 -9.05 30.43 -3.50
C PRO A 232 -8.29 29.12 -3.70
N ALA A 233 -9.02 28.03 -3.97
CA ALA A 233 -8.44 26.74 -4.27
C ALA A 233 -9.20 25.99 -5.37
N HIS A 234 -8.45 25.33 -6.25
CA HIS A 234 -8.99 24.40 -7.23
C HIS A 234 -9.24 23.04 -6.60
N LEU A 235 -10.24 22.32 -7.11
CA LEU A 235 -10.46 20.91 -6.76
C LEU A 235 -9.74 20.03 -7.77
N ALA A 236 -9.01 19.04 -7.30
CA ALA A 236 -8.20 18.18 -8.16
C ALA A 236 -9.02 17.47 -9.27
N GLY A 237 -10.29 17.15 -9.04
CA GLY A 237 -11.16 16.55 -10.06
C GLY A 237 -11.57 17.49 -11.20
N ASP A 238 -11.44 18.81 -11.03
CA ASP A 238 -11.78 19.77 -12.10
C ASP A 238 -10.78 19.68 -13.26
N PHE A 239 -9.56 19.19 -12.99
CA PHE A 239 -8.52 18.95 -13.99
C PHE A 239 -8.90 17.86 -15.00
N VAL A 240 -9.70 16.88 -14.59
CA VAL A 240 -10.23 15.84 -15.51
C VAL A 240 -11.16 16.49 -16.53
N ALA A 241 -12.03 17.39 -16.09
CA ALA A 241 -12.97 18.09 -16.96
C ALA A 241 -12.25 18.97 -17.98
N ARG A 242 -11.21 19.68 -17.55
CA ARG A 242 -10.40 20.54 -18.42
C ARG A 242 -9.61 19.71 -19.44
N ALA A 243 -8.97 18.63 -19.00
CA ALA A 243 -8.29 17.70 -19.91
C ALA A 243 -9.27 17.15 -20.96
N TRP A 244 -10.45 16.68 -20.54
CA TRP A 244 -11.47 16.19 -21.45
C TRP A 244 -11.93 17.24 -22.48
N ARG A 245 -12.12 18.51 -22.09
CA ARG A 245 -12.49 19.57 -23.05
C ARG A 245 -11.43 19.81 -24.12
N ARG A 246 -10.15 19.60 -23.79
CA ARG A 246 -9.04 19.76 -24.74
C ARG A 246 -8.85 18.56 -25.66
N CYS A 247 -8.93 17.34 -25.13
CA CYS A 247 -8.55 16.13 -25.85
C CYS A 247 -9.71 15.19 -26.19
N GLY A 248 -10.92 15.46 -25.70
CA GLY A 248 -12.10 14.61 -25.89
C GLY A 248 -12.08 13.28 -25.11
N ARG A 249 -11.04 13.02 -24.31
CA ARG A 249 -10.83 11.74 -23.60
C ARG A 249 -10.83 11.92 -22.08
N ILE A 250 -11.34 10.91 -21.38
CA ILE A 250 -11.28 10.85 -19.90
C ILE A 250 -9.89 10.37 -19.45
N ALA A 251 -9.24 9.52 -20.23
CA ALA A 251 -7.90 9.03 -19.92
C ALA A 251 -6.88 10.19 -19.85
N PRO A 252 -5.95 10.16 -18.87
CA PRO A 252 -4.85 11.10 -18.85
C PRO A 252 -3.82 10.76 -19.94
N ASP A 253 -3.15 11.78 -20.47
CA ASP A 253 -2.16 11.59 -21.55
C ASP A 253 -0.84 10.94 -21.06
N ARG A 254 -0.62 10.87 -19.74
CA ARG A 254 0.59 10.31 -19.14
C ARG A 254 0.28 9.45 -17.92
N MET A 255 0.92 8.29 -17.86
CA MET A 255 0.94 7.43 -16.66
C MET A 255 1.87 8.03 -15.59
N LEU A 256 1.74 7.55 -14.35
CA LEU A 256 2.50 8.10 -13.22
C LEU A 256 3.86 7.41 -13.05
N ASP A 257 3.92 6.12 -13.31
CA ASP A 257 5.07 5.26 -13.11
C ASP A 257 5.18 4.23 -14.25
N SER A 258 6.21 3.40 -14.15
CA SER A 258 6.46 2.29 -15.08
C SER A 258 6.79 1.04 -14.30
N PRO A 259 6.52 -0.15 -14.87
CA PRO A 259 6.76 -1.39 -14.18
C PRO A 259 8.27 -1.64 -14.07
N THR A 260 8.65 -2.52 -13.16
CA THR A 260 10.06 -2.87 -12.93
C THR A 260 10.24 -4.37 -12.89
N ARG A 261 11.48 -4.81 -13.04
CA ARG A 261 11.93 -6.18 -12.75
C ARG A 261 13.41 -6.11 -12.37
N HIS A 262 13.77 -6.77 -11.29
CA HIS A 262 15.16 -7.00 -10.90
C HIS A 262 15.55 -8.46 -11.13
N ALA A 263 16.86 -8.75 -11.17
CA ALA A 263 17.38 -10.07 -11.49
C ALA A 263 16.90 -11.17 -10.53
N PHE A 264 16.62 -10.81 -9.28
CA PHE A 264 16.18 -11.71 -8.20
C PHE A 264 14.67 -11.70 -7.98
N ASP A 265 13.92 -10.97 -8.81
CA ASP A 265 12.46 -10.98 -8.72
C ASP A 265 11.90 -12.29 -9.29
N LEU A 266 10.68 -12.63 -8.90
CA LEU A 266 9.89 -13.71 -9.48
C LEU A 266 8.54 -13.17 -9.98
N PRO A 267 7.88 -13.83 -10.93
CA PRO A 267 6.56 -13.42 -11.39
C PRO A 267 5.52 -13.68 -10.28
N ILE A 268 5.16 -12.60 -9.57
CA ILE A 268 4.16 -12.62 -8.50
C ILE A 268 2.96 -11.76 -8.93
N PHE A 269 1.76 -12.20 -8.58
CA PHE A 269 0.51 -11.51 -8.89
C PHE A 269 -0.10 -10.86 -7.64
N GLY A 270 -0.44 -9.59 -7.71
CA GLY A 270 -1.16 -8.91 -6.64
C GLY A 270 -2.63 -9.30 -6.63
N ILE A 271 -3.23 -9.54 -5.46
CA ILE A 271 -4.67 -9.82 -5.33
C ILE A 271 -5.37 -8.84 -4.39
N CYS A 272 -6.56 -8.38 -4.79
CA CYS A 272 -7.44 -7.55 -3.98
C CYS A 272 -8.91 -7.89 -4.27
N TRP A 273 -9.62 -8.37 -3.25
CA TRP A 273 -10.95 -8.95 -3.39
C TRP A 273 -12.05 -8.06 -2.80
N ARG A 274 -11.70 -6.95 -2.15
CA ARG A 274 -12.66 -6.01 -1.57
C ARG A 274 -12.33 -4.57 -1.94
N GLY A 275 -13.28 -3.91 -2.60
CA GLY A 275 -13.20 -2.49 -2.96
C GLY A 275 -14.11 -1.57 -2.14
N GLY A 276 -13.89 -0.26 -2.30
CA GLY A 276 -14.73 0.81 -1.75
C GLY A 276 -14.31 1.35 -0.37
N SER A 277 -14.67 2.60 -0.10
CA SER A 277 -14.49 3.28 1.19
C SER A 277 -15.79 3.91 1.66
N GLY A 278 -16.08 3.88 2.96
CA GLY A 278 -17.30 4.46 3.53
C GLY A 278 -18.56 3.94 2.83
N GLN A 279 -19.41 4.85 2.33
CA GLN A 279 -20.66 4.55 1.61
C GLN A 279 -20.47 3.81 0.26
N ASN A 280 -19.23 3.72 -0.25
CA ASN A 280 -18.89 2.95 -1.45
C ASN A 280 -18.47 1.50 -1.15
N ARG A 281 -18.31 1.10 0.13
CA ARG A 281 -18.15 -0.31 0.50
C ARG A 281 -19.48 -1.00 0.21
N ARG A 282 -19.51 -1.87 -0.79
CA ARG A 282 -20.73 -2.55 -1.21
C ARG A 282 -20.40 -3.99 -1.54
N GLU A 283 -21.34 -4.88 -1.22
CA GLU A 283 -21.26 -6.31 -1.56
C GLU A 283 -20.94 -6.53 -3.06
N GLU A 284 -21.46 -5.68 -3.95
CA GLU A 284 -21.20 -5.77 -5.39
C GLU A 284 -19.70 -5.70 -5.75
N ARG A 285 -18.89 -4.99 -4.95
CA ARG A 285 -17.45 -4.80 -5.14
C ARG A 285 -16.59 -5.82 -4.39
N HIS A 286 -17.20 -6.84 -3.80
CA HIS A 286 -16.51 -7.79 -2.91
C HIS A 286 -16.59 -9.22 -3.48
N ILE A 287 -15.49 -9.95 -3.43
CA ILE A 287 -15.44 -11.40 -3.65
C ILE A 287 -14.99 -12.01 -2.33
N PRO A 288 -15.71 -12.99 -1.76
CA PRO A 288 -15.21 -13.73 -0.60
C PRO A 288 -13.84 -14.34 -0.92
N LEU A 289 -12.86 -14.13 -0.04
CA LEU A 289 -11.49 -14.57 -0.28
C LEU A 289 -11.39 -16.07 -0.65
N PRO A 290 -12.07 -17.01 0.03
CA PRO A 290 -12.01 -18.42 -0.34
C PRO A 290 -12.38 -18.67 -1.81
N PHE A 291 -13.47 -18.03 -2.29
CA PHE A 291 -13.92 -18.19 -3.66
C PHE A 291 -12.91 -17.64 -4.67
N LEU A 292 -12.23 -16.53 -4.34
CA LEU A 292 -11.15 -16.04 -5.18
C LEU A 292 -10.01 -17.05 -5.24
N LEU A 293 -9.57 -17.57 -4.09
CA LEU A 293 -8.46 -18.53 -4.00
C LEU A 293 -8.71 -19.82 -4.77
N ASP A 294 -9.97 -20.30 -4.82
CA ASP A 294 -10.37 -21.49 -5.58
C ASP A 294 -10.23 -21.29 -7.10
N MET A 295 -10.38 -20.07 -7.60
CA MET A 295 -10.22 -19.76 -9.02
C MET A 295 -8.77 -19.46 -9.43
N LEU A 296 -7.86 -19.29 -8.47
CA LEU A 296 -6.47 -18.93 -8.76
C LEU A 296 -5.63 -20.15 -9.18
N PRO A 297 -4.84 -20.08 -10.27
CA PRO A 297 -3.92 -21.14 -10.67
C PRO A 297 -2.94 -21.60 -9.57
N MET A 298 -2.68 -22.91 -9.49
CA MET A 298 -1.73 -23.51 -8.54
C MET A 298 -0.27 -23.15 -8.81
N GLY A 299 0.13 -23.04 -10.08
CA GLY A 299 1.51 -22.79 -10.48
C GLY A 299 2.00 -21.34 -10.31
N ALA A 300 1.15 -20.45 -9.80
CA ALA A 300 1.46 -19.03 -9.64
C ALA A 300 1.48 -18.61 -8.16
N ARG A 301 2.09 -17.45 -7.89
CA ARG A 301 2.26 -16.91 -6.56
C ARG A 301 1.52 -15.60 -6.41
N TYR A 302 0.92 -15.38 -5.24
CA TYR A 302 0.03 -14.25 -5.01
C TYR A 302 0.46 -13.42 -3.81
N LEU A 303 0.43 -12.10 -3.97
CA LEU A 303 0.67 -11.12 -2.91
C LEU A 303 -0.65 -10.47 -2.50
N ALA A 304 -1.02 -10.57 -1.23
CA ALA A 304 -2.21 -9.92 -0.72
C ALA A 304 -2.00 -8.40 -0.64
N LEU A 305 -2.79 -7.65 -1.43
CA LEU A 305 -2.78 -6.18 -1.47
C LEU A 305 -4.04 -5.57 -0.80
N GLN A 306 -4.81 -6.38 -0.07
CA GLN A 306 -6.01 -5.93 0.64
C GLN A 306 -5.62 -5.08 1.85
N HIS A 307 -6.02 -3.80 1.86
CA HIS A 307 -5.60 -2.85 2.89
C HIS A 307 -6.32 -3.06 4.24
N ASP A 308 -7.50 -3.66 4.24
CA ASP A 308 -8.33 -3.95 5.42
C ASP A 308 -8.41 -5.47 5.66
N LEU A 309 -7.25 -6.12 5.59
CA LEU A 309 -7.11 -7.56 5.82
C LEU A 309 -7.49 -7.93 7.26
N THR A 310 -8.47 -8.81 7.41
CA THR A 310 -8.90 -9.33 8.72
C THR A 310 -7.96 -10.42 9.25
N GLY A 311 -8.02 -10.71 10.55
CA GLY A 311 -7.24 -11.80 11.16
C GLY A 311 -7.58 -13.18 10.59
N ALA A 312 -8.86 -13.43 10.28
CA ALA A 312 -9.33 -14.67 9.66
C ALA A 312 -8.79 -14.84 8.24
N GLU A 313 -8.88 -13.79 7.41
CA GLU A 313 -8.33 -13.81 6.05
C GLU A 313 -6.81 -13.96 6.06
N ARG A 314 -6.12 -13.30 7.01
CA ARG A 314 -4.67 -13.49 7.20
C ARG A 314 -4.34 -14.96 7.49
N LYS A 315 -5.11 -15.64 8.34
CA LYS A 315 -4.90 -17.07 8.64
C LYS A 315 -5.08 -17.94 7.39
N ILE A 316 -6.11 -17.67 6.57
CA ILE A 316 -6.34 -18.36 5.30
C ILE A 316 -5.15 -18.18 4.35
N LEU A 317 -4.69 -16.93 4.16
CA LEU A 317 -3.56 -16.63 3.26
C LEU A 317 -2.24 -17.24 3.74
N LEU A 318 -2.00 -17.30 5.04
CA LEU A 318 -0.80 -17.91 5.59
C LEU A 318 -0.83 -19.45 5.51
N ALA A 319 -2.02 -20.05 5.45
CA ALA A 319 -2.19 -21.49 5.24
C ALA A 319 -2.07 -21.89 3.76
N ASP A 320 -2.28 -20.95 2.82
CA ASP A 320 -2.15 -21.20 1.40
C ASP A 320 -0.69 -21.00 0.92
N PRO A 321 0.00 -22.04 0.45
CA PRO A 321 1.42 -21.96 0.07
C PRO A 321 1.68 -21.07 -1.15
N ARG A 322 0.64 -20.70 -1.92
CA ARG A 322 0.74 -19.79 -3.06
C ARG A 322 0.80 -18.33 -2.62
N CYS A 323 0.27 -18.03 -1.44
CA CYS A 323 0.02 -16.66 -0.99
C CYS A 323 1.13 -16.12 -0.07
N ALA A 324 1.29 -14.81 -0.12
CA ALA A 324 2.16 -14.06 0.76
C ALA A 324 1.43 -12.82 1.30
N VAL A 325 1.66 -12.50 2.57
CA VAL A 325 1.14 -11.28 3.21
C VAL A 325 2.30 -10.32 3.48
N PRO A 326 2.21 -9.04 3.09
CA PRO A 326 3.26 -8.05 3.37
C PRO A 326 3.63 -7.99 4.87
N LEU A 327 4.93 -7.84 5.14
CA LEU A 327 5.48 -7.70 6.49
C LEU A 327 5.33 -6.25 6.98
N GLY A 328 4.12 -5.70 6.97
CA GLY A 328 3.88 -4.33 7.38
C GLY A 328 2.51 -3.80 7.01
N ASP A 329 2.23 -2.57 7.44
CA ASP A 329 0.96 -1.91 7.17
C ASP A 329 1.00 -1.19 5.83
N ILE A 330 0.33 -1.77 4.83
CA ILE A 330 0.27 -1.24 3.47
C ILE A 330 -0.61 0.01 3.35
N SER A 331 -1.39 0.36 4.38
CA SER A 331 -2.27 1.53 4.37
C SER A 331 -1.56 2.83 4.78
N ARG A 332 -0.39 2.71 5.43
CA ARG A 332 0.35 3.83 6.01
C ARG A 332 0.88 4.81 4.96
N ASN A 333 1.42 4.30 3.86
CA ASN A 333 2.02 5.11 2.81
C ASN A 333 1.68 4.54 1.43
N PRO A 334 0.87 5.22 0.62
CA PRO A 334 0.50 4.71 -0.70
C PRO A 334 1.69 4.54 -1.65
N VAL A 335 2.79 5.29 -1.45
CA VAL A 335 4.01 5.12 -2.27
C VAL A 335 4.66 3.77 -2.06
N THR A 336 4.67 3.24 -0.83
CA THR A 336 5.26 1.91 -0.59
C THR A 336 4.42 0.81 -1.22
N THR A 337 3.09 0.96 -1.25
CA THR A 337 2.19 0.05 -1.98
C THR A 337 2.41 0.09 -3.48
N ILE A 338 2.60 1.29 -4.05
CA ILE A 338 2.98 1.44 -5.45
C ILE A 338 4.33 0.76 -5.73
N ASP A 339 5.35 0.99 -4.90
CA ASP A 339 6.66 0.35 -5.06
C ASP A 339 6.60 -1.20 -4.91
N MET A 340 5.61 -1.74 -4.20
CA MET A 340 5.34 -3.19 -4.17
C MET A 340 4.61 -3.70 -5.42
N ILE A 341 3.78 -2.87 -6.06
CA ILE A 341 3.00 -3.24 -7.26
C ILE A 341 3.86 -3.24 -8.53
N ARG A 342 4.75 -2.25 -8.67
CA ARG A 342 5.60 -2.09 -9.87
C ARG A 342 6.40 -3.34 -10.30
N PRO A 343 6.97 -4.15 -9.39
CA PRO A 343 7.68 -5.38 -9.77
C PRO A 343 6.77 -6.57 -10.13
N LEU A 344 5.46 -6.49 -9.88
CA LEU A 344 4.55 -7.62 -10.10
C LEU A 344 4.39 -7.96 -11.59
N ALA A 345 4.05 -9.23 -11.85
CA ALA A 345 3.67 -9.72 -13.18
C ALA A 345 2.30 -9.21 -13.60
N GLY A 346 1.39 -9.07 -12.63
CA GLY A 346 0.10 -8.43 -12.82
C GLY A 346 -0.65 -8.26 -11.50
N VAL A 347 -1.81 -7.61 -11.56
CA VAL A 347 -2.73 -7.44 -10.43
C VAL A 347 -4.11 -7.95 -10.82
N ILE A 348 -4.72 -8.80 -9.99
CA ILE A 348 -6.10 -9.25 -10.10
C ILE A 348 -6.89 -8.54 -9.01
N SER A 349 -7.84 -7.69 -9.39
CA SER A 349 -8.53 -6.87 -8.41
C SER A 349 -9.96 -6.57 -8.81
N VAL A 350 -10.84 -6.46 -7.82
CA VAL A 350 -12.11 -5.72 -7.92
C VAL A 350 -11.84 -4.21 -7.99
N ASP A 351 -12.83 -3.42 -8.45
CA ASP A 351 -12.72 -1.94 -8.56
C ASP A 351 -12.33 -1.28 -7.21
N SER A 352 -11.02 -0.97 -7.09
CA SER A 352 -10.35 -0.52 -5.87
C SER A 352 -9.19 0.44 -6.18
N ALA A 353 -8.59 1.03 -5.16
CA ALA A 353 -7.40 1.89 -5.34
C ALA A 353 -6.22 1.13 -6.00
N ASN A 354 -6.16 -0.20 -5.84
CA ASN A 354 -5.11 -1.02 -6.44
C ASN A 354 -5.20 -1.08 -7.97
N TRP A 355 -6.40 -0.88 -8.56
CA TRP A 355 -6.54 -0.71 -10.02
C TRP A 355 -5.76 0.49 -10.51
N HIS A 356 -6.00 1.64 -9.86
CA HIS A 356 -5.34 2.87 -10.23
C HIS A 356 -3.83 2.76 -10.03
N MET A 357 -3.38 2.15 -8.94
CA MET A 357 -1.94 1.93 -8.73
C MET A 357 -1.31 1.03 -9.81
N ALA A 358 -1.95 -0.07 -10.18
CA ALA A 358 -1.45 -0.97 -11.23
C ALA A 358 -1.48 -0.29 -12.60
N GLY A 359 -2.63 0.25 -13.00
CA GLY A 359 -2.82 0.92 -14.29
C GLY A 359 -1.90 2.12 -14.48
N PHE A 360 -1.76 2.99 -13.47
CA PHE A 360 -0.83 4.13 -13.54
C PHE A 360 0.65 3.75 -13.47
N CYS A 361 0.97 2.50 -13.14
CA CYS A 361 2.31 1.95 -13.25
C CYS A 361 2.51 1.13 -14.53
N ASP A 362 1.49 1.05 -15.39
CA ASP A 362 1.48 0.18 -16.57
C ASP A 362 1.77 -1.30 -16.22
N VAL A 363 1.42 -1.71 -15.00
CA VAL A 363 1.43 -3.11 -14.58
C VAL A 363 0.14 -3.75 -15.09
N PRO A 364 0.20 -4.95 -15.71
CA PRO A 364 -0.99 -5.61 -16.21
C PRO A 364 -2.07 -5.79 -15.13
N LEU A 365 -3.31 -5.43 -15.45
CA LEU A 365 -4.43 -5.42 -14.50
C LEU A 365 -5.56 -6.30 -15.03
N LEU A 366 -5.89 -7.40 -14.34
CA LEU A 366 -7.17 -8.09 -14.53
C LEU A 366 -8.23 -7.33 -13.72
N ALA A 367 -8.95 -6.45 -14.41
CA ALA A 367 -9.93 -5.54 -13.84
C ALA A 367 -11.28 -6.23 -13.72
N VAL A 368 -11.58 -6.79 -12.53
CA VAL A 368 -12.87 -7.41 -12.23
C VAL A 368 -13.96 -6.35 -12.04
N MET A 369 -14.69 -6.07 -13.12
CA MET A 369 -15.67 -5.00 -13.19
C MET A 369 -16.99 -5.41 -12.54
N ASN A 370 -17.47 -4.58 -11.61
CA ASN A 370 -18.78 -4.76 -11.01
C ASN A 370 -19.88 -4.22 -11.93
N ARG A 371 -21.13 -4.65 -11.69
CA ARG A 371 -22.31 -4.26 -12.50
C ARG A 371 -22.52 -2.74 -12.57
N THR A 372 -22.12 -2.00 -11.54
CA THR A 372 -22.24 -0.54 -11.47
C THR A 372 -20.85 0.09 -11.54
N ALA A 373 -20.34 0.26 -12.75
CA ALA A 373 -19.01 0.83 -12.98
C ALA A 373 -18.92 2.30 -12.55
N HIS A 374 -17.74 2.71 -12.10
CA HIS A 374 -17.43 4.12 -11.96
C HIS A 374 -17.42 4.81 -13.34
N TRP A 375 -17.75 6.10 -13.40
CA TRP A 375 -17.86 6.83 -14.67
C TRP A 375 -16.51 7.02 -15.39
N PHE A 376 -15.39 6.84 -14.70
CA PHE A 376 -14.04 6.85 -15.29
C PHE A 376 -13.90 5.85 -16.43
N TRP A 377 -14.56 4.71 -16.32
CA TRP A 377 -14.45 3.57 -17.25
C TRP A 377 -15.34 3.72 -18.49
N GLY A 378 -15.92 4.91 -18.68
CA GLY A 378 -16.82 5.23 -19.77
C GLY A 378 -18.11 4.42 -19.79
N ARG A 379 -18.87 4.57 -20.89
CA ARG A 379 -20.15 3.88 -21.10
C ARG A 379 -19.99 2.35 -21.24
N GLY A 380 -18.84 1.91 -21.76
CA GLY A 380 -18.52 0.50 -21.94
C GLY A 380 -18.14 -0.23 -20.65
N ALA A 381 -17.94 0.50 -19.54
CA ALA A 381 -17.42 -0.07 -18.30
C ALA A 381 -16.13 -0.88 -18.54
N ASP A 382 -15.19 -0.28 -19.26
CA ASP A 382 -13.94 -0.91 -19.65
C ASP A 382 -12.75 -0.14 -19.07
N ALA A 383 -12.00 -0.77 -18.18
CA ALA A 383 -10.79 -0.20 -17.61
C ALA A 383 -9.71 0.10 -18.67
N ALA A 384 -9.71 -0.60 -19.82
CA ALA A 384 -8.79 -0.34 -20.92
C ALA A 384 -8.98 1.04 -21.56
N SER A 385 -10.15 1.66 -21.39
CA SER A 385 -10.42 3.05 -21.80
C SER A 385 -9.52 4.08 -21.13
N VAL A 386 -8.90 3.73 -20.00
CA VAL A 386 -7.96 4.58 -19.24
C VAL A 386 -6.59 3.92 -19.15
N PHE A 387 -6.55 2.62 -18.87
CA PHE A 387 -5.32 1.87 -18.64
C PHE A 387 -5.14 0.83 -19.74
N ALA A 388 -4.29 1.12 -20.73
CA ALA A 388 -4.02 0.18 -21.82
C ALA A 388 -3.54 -1.21 -21.34
N SER A 389 -2.91 -1.28 -20.16
CA SER A 389 -2.49 -2.55 -19.52
C SER A 389 -3.62 -3.37 -18.89
N ALA A 390 -4.86 -2.88 -18.89
CA ALA A 390 -5.98 -3.55 -18.25
C ALA A 390 -6.70 -4.53 -19.19
N THR A 391 -7.07 -5.68 -18.63
CA THR A 391 -8.01 -6.64 -19.21
C THR A 391 -9.27 -6.63 -18.34
N THR A 392 -10.36 -6.08 -18.86
CA THR A 392 -11.61 -5.98 -18.10
C THR A 392 -12.41 -7.28 -18.19
N VAL A 393 -12.82 -7.80 -17.04
CA VAL A 393 -13.68 -8.97 -16.93
C VAL A 393 -14.90 -8.60 -16.09
N PRO A 394 -16.14 -8.71 -16.61
CA PRO A 394 -17.34 -8.60 -15.80
C PRO A 394 -17.31 -9.63 -14.67
N LYS A 395 -17.60 -9.22 -13.43
CA LYS A 395 -17.55 -10.11 -12.25
C LYS A 395 -18.26 -11.47 -12.42
N PRO A 396 -19.46 -11.56 -13.06
CA PRO A 396 -20.12 -12.86 -13.29
C PRO A 396 -19.39 -13.80 -14.25
N GLN A 397 -18.44 -13.29 -15.04
CA GLN A 397 -17.64 -14.05 -16.00
C GLN A 397 -16.24 -14.39 -15.45
N LEU A 398 -15.94 -13.99 -14.21
CA LEU A 398 -14.67 -14.33 -13.58
C LEU A 398 -14.68 -15.82 -13.19
N THR A 399 -13.87 -16.62 -13.88
CA THR A 399 -13.68 -18.04 -13.60
C THR A 399 -12.20 -18.43 -13.64
N ALA A 400 -11.87 -19.66 -13.24
CA ALA A 400 -10.52 -20.19 -13.34
C ALA A 400 -10.00 -20.23 -14.80
N GLU A 401 -10.88 -20.55 -15.75
CA GLU A 401 -10.58 -20.63 -17.19
C GLU A 401 -10.26 -19.27 -17.80
N VAL A 402 -10.72 -18.18 -17.18
CA VAL A 402 -10.36 -16.81 -17.56
C VAL A 402 -9.05 -16.38 -16.91
N ILE A 403 -8.87 -16.69 -15.62
CA ILE A 403 -7.68 -16.26 -14.87
C ILE A 403 -6.41 -17.00 -15.33
N ALA A 404 -6.49 -18.31 -15.55
CA ALA A 404 -5.34 -19.15 -15.88
C ALA A 404 -4.56 -18.71 -17.14
N PRO A 405 -5.20 -18.54 -18.32
CA PRO A 405 -4.48 -18.08 -19.52
C PRO A 405 -3.96 -16.65 -19.37
N TRP A 406 -4.68 -15.78 -18.66
CA TRP A 406 -4.21 -14.42 -18.38
C TRP A 406 -2.93 -14.45 -17.52
N VAL A 407 -2.92 -15.21 -16.43
CA VAL A 407 -1.74 -15.40 -15.57
C VAL A 407 -0.56 -15.95 -16.36
N ALA A 408 -0.77 -16.99 -17.18
CA ALA A 408 0.29 -17.56 -18.01
C ALA A 408 0.89 -16.52 -18.98
N ALA A 409 0.04 -15.78 -19.70
CA ALA A 409 0.47 -14.75 -20.62
C ALA A 409 1.22 -13.61 -19.91
N ARG A 410 0.73 -13.14 -18.76
CA ARG A 410 1.38 -12.06 -18.00
C ARG A 410 2.69 -12.51 -17.37
N SER A 411 2.83 -13.79 -17.01
CA SER A 411 4.11 -14.35 -16.59
C SER A 411 5.15 -14.33 -17.72
N ALA A 412 4.75 -14.64 -18.96
CA ALA A 412 5.65 -14.55 -20.12
C ALA A 412 6.08 -13.09 -20.38
N ASP A 413 5.14 -12.15 -20.39
CA ASP A 413 5.42 -10.71 -20.54
C ASP A 413 6.36 -10.20 -19.44
N TRP A 414 6.16 -10.66 -18.20
CA TRP A 414 7.03 -10.31 -17.08
C TRP A 414 8.45 -10.85 -17.27
N GLN A 415 8.61 -12.07 -17.79
CA GLN A 415 9.94 -12.63 -18.08
C GLN A 415 10.65 -11.86 -19.19
N ALA A 416 9.91 -11.37 -20.19
CA ALA A 416 10.42 -10.53 -21.26
C ALA A 416 10.75 -9.08 -20.80
N ARG A 417 10.25 -8.65 -19.63
CA ARG A 417 10.52 -7.32 -19.09
C ARG A 417 12.03 -7.13 -18.81
N PRO A 418 12.65 -6.03 -19.27
CA PRO A 418 14.07 -5.78 -19.04
C PRO A 418 14.42 -5.75 -17.54
N ILE A 419 15.55 -6.38 -17.20
CA ILE A 419 16.10 -6.32 -15.84
C ILE A 419 16.68 -4.93 -15.61
N ARG A 420 16.22 -4.26 -14.56
CA ARG A 420 16.72 -2.97 -14.11
C ARG A 420 17.68 -3.16 -12.93
N PRO A 421 18.88 -2.55 -12.96
CA PRO A 421 19.79 -2.55 -11.81
C PRO A 421 19.15 -1.93 -10.57
N LEU A 422 19.54 -2.42 -9.39
CA LEU A 422 19.24 -1.77 -8.13
C LEU A 422 19.91 -0.38 -8.09
N GLY A 423 19.18 0.65 -7.65
CA GLY A 423 19.77 1.98 -7.42
C GLY A 423 19.72 2.97 -8.59
N ALA A 424 19.11 2.63 -9.73
CA ALA A 424 18.92 3.55 -10.88
C ALA A 424 17.90 4.69 -10.64
N ARG A 425 17.86 5.31 -9.45
CA ARG A 425 17.09 6.54 -9.20
C ARG A 425 17.87 7.74 -9.76
N PRO A 426 17.19 8.76 -10.33
CA PRO A 426 17.85 9.94 -10.86
C PRO A 426 18.70 10.61 -9.77
N ARG A 427 19.92 11.00 -10.15
CA ARG A 427 20.90 11.69 -9.30
C ARG A 427 20.23 12.84 -8.55
N ARG A 428 20.21 12.77 -7.21
CA ARG A 428 19.90 13.95 -6.38
C ARG A 428 21.07 14.94 -6.47
N ARG A 429 20.77 16.22 -6.22
CA ARG A 429 21.70 17.37 -6.38
C ARG A 429 22.99 17.30 -5.52
N ASP A 430 23.07 16.43 -4.51
CA ASP A 430 24.27 16.29 -3.66
C ASP A 430 24.68 14.81 -3.49
N PRO A 431 25.71 14.35 -4.23
CA PRO A 431 26.23 12.98 -4.13
C PRO A 431 26.89 12.67 -2.78
N GLN A 432 27.50 13.66 -2.11
CA GLN A 432 28.29 13.46 -0.89
C GLN A 432 27.39 13.24 0.31
N ARG A 433 26.38 14.11 0.54
CA ARG A 433 25.39 13.89 1.62
C ARG A 433 24.55 12.63 1.44
N HIS A 434 24.41 12.16 0.20
CA HIS A 434 23.65 10.93 -0.10
C HIS A 434 24.45 9.67 0.22
N ALA A 435 25.77 9.65 -0.02
CA ALA A 435 26.65 8.53 0.30
C ALA A 435 26.68 8.26 1.81
N VAL A 436 26.77 9.33 2.62
CA VAL A 436 26.81 9.23 4.09
C VAL A 436 25.54 8.60 4.66
N ASN A 437 24.37 8.80 4.04
CA ASN A 437 23.08 8.30 4.51
C ASN A 437 22.73 6.85 4.08
N GLN A 438 23.54 6.19 3.26
CA GLN A 438 23.30 4.80 2.84
C GLN A 438 24.06 3.82 3.75
N PRO A 439 23.46 2.67 4.08
CA PRO A 439 24.15 1.66 4.87
C PRO A 439 25.25 0.96 4.08
N ILE A 440 26.26 0.51 4.83
CA ILE A 440 27.12 -0.60 4.45
C ILE A 440 26.58 -1.87 5.11
N PHE A 441 26.10 -2.82 4.32
CA PHE A 441 25.68 -4.13 4.81
C PHE A 441 26.82 -5.13 4.73
N ILE A 442 27.22 -5.68 5.88
CA ILE A 442 28.33 -6.62 5.96
C ILE A 442 27.75 -8.00 6.27
N CYS A 443 27.95 -8.95 5.36
CA CYS A 443 27.35 -10.28 5.42
C CYS A 443 28.33 -11.36 4.95
N GLY A 444 27.95 -12.61 5.16
CA GLY A 444 28.77 -13.78 4.91
C GLY A 444 28.22 -14.98 5.67
N LEU A 445 28.94 -16.11 5.62
CA LEU A 445 28.65 -17.25 6.48
C LEU A 445 28.86 -16.88 7.96
N PRO A 446 28.10 -17.45 8.91
CA PRO A 446 28.52 -17.47 10.30
C PRO A 446 29.97 -17.99 10.39
N ARG A 447 30.82 -17.34 11.20
CA ARG A 447 32.25 -17.69 11.37
C ARG A 447 33.17 -17.47 10.16
N SER A 448 32.73 -16.74 9.14
CA SER A 448 33.56 -16.33 7.99
C SER A 448 34.54 -15.17 8.25
N GLY A 449 34.51 -14.54 9.44
CA GLY A 449 35.36 -13.38 9.74
C GLY A 449 34.69 -12.02 9.55
N THR A 450 33.36 -11.99 9.33
CA THR A 450 32.58 -10.74 9.24
C THR A 450 32.81 -9.79 10.42
N SER A 451 32.91 -10.32 11.66
CA SER A 451 33.14 -9.49 12.86
C SER A 451 34.50 -8.78 12.81
N LEU A 452 35.56 -9.48 12.39
CA LEU A 452 36.90 -8.92 12.27
C LEU A 452 36.96 -7.82 11.20
N CYS A 453 36.40 -8.10 10.02
CA CYS A 453 36.30 -7.09 8.96
C CYS A 453 35.52 -5.86 9.42
N THR A 454 34.42 -6.07 10.17
CA THR A 454 33.61 -4.97 10.71
C THR A 454 34.37 -4.16 11.75
N ARG A 455 35.16 -4.80 12.61
CA ARG A 455 36.03 -4.12 13.59
C ARG A 455 37.04 -3.21 12.90
N VAL A 456 37.69 -3.69 11.85
CA VAL A 456 38.61 -2.87 11.04
C VAL A 456 37.87 -1.70 10.42
N LEU A 457 36.70 -1.90 9.80
CA LEU A 457 35.92 -0.79 9.23
C LEU A 457 35.47 0.23 10.29
N ALA A 458 35.12 -0.22 11.50
CA ALA A 458 34.80 0.66 12.62
C ALA A 458 36.00 1.53 13.03
N SER A 459 37.22 0.98 13.04
CA SER A 459 38.44 1.77 13.30
C SER A 459 38.75 2.80 12.22
N GLN A 460 38.11 2.69 11.05
CA GLN A 460 38.18 3.66 9.95
C GLN A 460 37.03 4.70 9.97
N GLY A 461 36.20 4.71 11.02
CA GLY A 461 35.12 5.69 11.19
C GLY A 461 33.72 5.22 10.75
N LEU A 462 33.52 3.92 10.49
CA LEU A 462 32.18 3.38 10.24
C LEU A 462 31.33 3.42 11.52
N TRP A 463 30.20 4.12 11.49
CA TRP A 463 29.27 4.15 12.62
C TRP A 463 28.47 2.85 12.71
N LEU A 464 28.42 2.23 13.90
CA LEU A 464 27.70 0.96 14.13
C LEU A 464 26.61 1.02 15.21
N GLY A 465 26.50 2.14 15.93
CA GLY A 465 25.62 2.26 17.10
C GLY A 465 26.06 1.34 18.25
N GLU A 466 25.11 0.94 19.10
CA GLU A 466 25.41 0.03 20.21
C GLU A 466 25.53 -1.41 19.69
N THR A 467 26.73 -2.00 19.84
CA THR A 467 26.98 -3.35 19.32
C THR A 467 26.84 -4.46 20.38
N ILE A 468 26.63 -5.69 19.92
CA ILE A 468 26.72 -6.88 20.76
C ILE A 468 28.19 -7.05 21.22
N PRO A 469 28.44 -7.05 22.55
CA PRO A 469 29.79 -7.04 23.12
C PRO A 469 30.50 -8.38 22.93
N ALA A 470 31.76 -8.46 23.36
CA ALA A 470 32.53 -9.70 23.38
C ALA A 470 31.85 -10.82 24.19
N GLY A 471 32.12 -12.06 23.82
CA GLY A 471 31.69 -13.25 24.55
C GLY A 471 32.60 -14.44 24.27
N PRO A 472 32.37 -15.61 24.89
CA PRO A 472 33.25 -16.77 24.77
C PRO A 472 33.51 -17.23 23.32
N ASP A 473 32.48 -17.15 22.47
CA ASP A 473 32.59 -17.51 21.05
C ASP A 473 33.31 -16.46 20.18
N ASN A 474 33.44 -15.22 20.68
CA ASN A 474 34.05 -14.11 19.96
C ASN A 474 34.61 -13.06 20.93
N PRO A 475 35.85 -13.27 21.43
CA PRO A 475 36.45 -12.43 22.48
C PRO A 475 36.65 -10.96 22.09
N THR A 476 36.68 -10.65 20.80
CA THR A 476 36.89 -9.28 20.29
C THR A 476 35.59 -8.52 20.05
N GLY A 477 34.42 -9.11 20.33
CA GLY A 477 33.12 -8.47 20.07
C GLY A 477 32.46 -8.92 18.77
N PHE A 478 31.13 -8.96 18.77
CA PHE A 478 30.37 -9.36 17.58
C PHE A 478 30.15 -8.21 16.60
N PHE A 479 30.11 -6.95 17.01
CA PHE A 479 29.88 -5.80 16.10
C PHE A 479 28.54 -5.84 15.33
N GLU A 480 27.58 -6.64 15.80
CA GLU A 480 26.18 -6.57 15.36
C GLU A 480 25.50 -5.40 16.09
N ASN A 481 24.86 -4.47 15.38
CA ASN A 481 24.03 -3.45 16.03
C ASN A 481 22.88 -4.13 16.79
N ARG A 482 22.83 -3.96 18.12
CA ARG A 482 21.90 -4.66 19.00
C ARG A 482 20.46 -4.28 18.71
N ARG A 483 20.18 -2.98 18.54
CA ARG A 483 18.81 -2.49 18.31
C ARG A 483 18.25 -3.00 16.99
N LEU A 484 19.00 -2.89 15.89
CA LEU A 484 18.59 -3.41 14.57
C LEU A 484 18.39 -4.93 14.60
N ARG A 485 19.28 -5.67 15.28
CA ARG A 485 19.16 -7.13 15.43
C ARG A 485 17.88 -7.53 16.16
N GLU A 486 17.61 -6.92 17.32
CA GLU A 486 16.48 -7.31 18.18
C GLU A 486 15.14 -6.74 17.72
N THR A 487 15.11 -5.54 17.13
CA THR A 487 13.85 -4.84 16.79
C THR A 487 13.44 -4.95 15.32
N VAL A 488 14.37 -5.30 14.43
CA VAL A 488 14.10 -5.42 12.99
C VAL A 488 14.38 -6.83 12.48
N LEU A 489 15.61 -7.32 12.60
CA LEU A 489 16.05 -8.54 11.94
C LEU A 489 15.39 -9.80 12.50
N LYS A 490 15.45 -10.00 13.82
CA LYS A 490 14.82 -11.15 14.50
C LYS A 490 13.29 -11.17 14.35
N PRO A 491 12.55 -10.06 14.57
CA PRO A 491 11.12 -10.02 14.33
C PRO A 491 10.74 -10.32 12.87
N THR A 492 11.54 -9.85 11.90
CA THR A 492 11.31 -10.16 10.48
C THR A 492 11.43 -11.66 10.21
N LEU A 493 12.46 -12.33 10.75
CA LEU A 493 12.60 -13.78 10.63
C LEU A 493 11.46 -14.55 11.31
N ALA A 494 11.09 -14.14 12.52
CA ALA A 494 9.97 -14.75 13.25
C ALA A 494 8.65 -14.64 12.47
N ALA A 495 8.38 -13.47 11.87
CA ALA A 495 7.18 -13.24 11.06
C ALA A 495 7.15 -14.09 9.77
N LEU A 496 8.30 -14.57 9.31
CA LEU A 496 8.44 -15.50 8.19
C LEU A 496 8.36 -16.98 8.61
N GLY A 497 8.16 -17.26 9.90
CA GLY A 497 8.22 -18.62 10.45
C GLY A 497 9.63 -19.21 10.48
N ALA A 498 10.67 -18.39 10.33
CA ALA A 498 12.07 -18.81 10.39
C ALA A 498 12.65 -18.66 11.80
N ASP A 499 13.72 -19.41 12.10
CA ASP A 499 14.46 -19.26 13.36
C ASP A 499 15.06 -17.84 13.44
N PRO A 500 14.74 -17.05 14.48
CA PRO A 500 15.32 -15.73 14.69
C PRO A 500 16.86 -15.76 14.83
N ARG A 501 17.44 -16.90 15.20
CA ARG A 501 18.90 -17.11 15.24
C ARG A 501 19.50 -17.40 13.86
N GLY A 502 18.66 -17.66 12.85
CA GLY A 502 19.08 -17.92 11.47
C GLY A 502 19.75 -19.28 11.28
N ILE A 503 19.33 -20.29 12.05
CA ILE A 503 19.90 -21.65 12.00
C ILE A 503 18.94 -22.60 11.28
N ALA A 504 17.81 -22.94 11.90
CA ALA A 504 16.81 -23.83 11.32
C ALA A 504 15.44 -23.67 11.99
N PRO A 505 14.32 -23.54 11.22
CA PRO A 505 14.27 -23.49 9.76
C PRO A 505 14.75 -22.13 9.20
N LEU A 506 15.34 -22.15 8.01
CA LEU A 506 15.74 -20.94 7.27
C LEU A 506 14.57 -20.38 6.45
N PRO A 507 14.50 -19.06 6.21
CA PRO A 507 13.46 -18.49 5.35
C PRO A 507 13.70 -18.84 3.88
N ARG A 508 12.61 -18.91 3.12
CA ARG A 508 12.63 -19.05 1.65
C ARG A 508 12.95 -17.69 1.01
N THR A 509 14.22 -17.44 0.71
CA THR A 509 14.71 -16.11 0.25
C THR A 509 14.11 -15.66 -1.09
N GLU A 510 13.85 -16.59 -2.00
CA GLU A 510 13.14 -16.34 -3.27
C GLU A 510 11.65 -16.02 -3.08
N ALA A 511 11.13 -16.22 -1.87
CA ALA A 511 9.71 -16.15 -1.55
C ALA A 511 9.37 -15.10 -0.50
N LEU A 512 10.27 -14.16 -0.23
CA LEU A 512 10.08 -13.18 0.83
C LEU A 512 8.92 -12.21 0.49
N PRO A 513 7.86 -12.14 1.32
CA PRO A 513 6.89 -11.06 1.22
C PRO A 513 7.59 -9.70 1.37
N PRO A 514 7.16 -8.66 0.64
CA PRO A 514 7.68 -7.31 0.80
C PRO A 514 7.53 -6.80 2.24
N HIS A 515 8.49 -5.98 2.67
CA HIS A 515 8.47 -5.31 3.98
C HIS A 515 8.49 -3.78 3.78
N PRO A 516 7.32 -3.14 3.53
CA PRO A 516 7.25 -1.74 3.13
C PRO A 516 7.78 -0.75 4.18
N ASP A 517 7.82 -1.17 5.45
CA ASP A 517 8.28 -0.35 6.57
C ASP A 517 9.78 -0.51 6.91
N LEU A 518 10.49 -1.47 6.29
CA LEU A 518 11.84 -1.87 6.70
C LEU A 518 12.82 -0.68 6.76
N ALA A 519 12.91 0.11 5.69
CA ALA A 519 13.81 1.26 5.63
C ALA A 519 13.52 2.30 6.71
N ARG A 520 12.22 2.52 7.00
CA ARG A 520 11.78 3.48 8.02
C ARG A 520 12.14 2.96 9.41
N LEU A 521 11.85 1.69 9.71
CA LEU A 521 12.17 1.09 11.00
C LEU A 521 13.66 1.16 11.30
N MET A 522 14.51 0.79 10.32
CA MET A 522 15.96 0.88 10.49
C MET A 522 16.45 2.32 10.68
N LYS A 523 15.97 3.28 9.87
CA LYS A 523 16.34 4.70 10.01
C LYS A 523 15.89 5.30 11.34
N THR A 524 14.72 4.91 11.83
CA THR A 524 14.25 5.32 13.16
C THR A 524 15.17 4.74 14.23
N ALA A 525 15.48 3.44 14.17
CA ALA A 525 16.33 2.78 15.15
C ALA A 525 17.72 3.45 15.27
N ILE A 526 18.41 3.68 14.16
CA ILE A 526 19.76 4.29 14.20
C ILE A 526 19.72 5.76 14.67
N ARG A 527 18.68 6.52 14.32
CA ARG A 527 18.53 7.91 14.80
C ARG A 527 18.30 7.95 16.30
N THR A 528 17.53 7.01 16.85
CA THR A 528 17.33 6.87 18.30
C THR A 528 18.64 6.51 19.01
N GLU A 529 19.58 5.86 18.34
CA GLU A 529 20.94 5.60 18.86
C GLU A 529 21.92 6.76 18.64
N GLY A 530 21.46 7.93 18.17
CA GLY A 530 22.29 9.12 18.01
C GLY A 530 22.97 9.25 16.65
N TYR A 531 22.60 8.46 15.65
CA TYR A 531 23.09 8.66 14.28
C TYR A 531 22.64 10.03 13.74
N ASN A 532 23.61 10.92 13.49
CA ASN A 532 23.40 12.31 13.09
C ASN A 532 23.63 12.55 11.58
N GLY A 533 24.18 11.57 10.85
CA GLY A 533 24.43 11.68 9.42
C GLY A 533 25.80 12.27 9.05
N ASP A 534 26.76 12.31 9.96
CA ASP A 534 28.11 12.84 9.71
C ASP A 534 29.10 11.80 9.19
N ALA A 535 28.82 10.51 9.43
CA ALA A 535 29.63 9.38 8.97
C ALA A 535 28.76 8.31 8.29
N PRO A 536 29.33 7.50 7.37
CA PRO A 536 28.66 6.30 6.89
C PRO A 536 28.27 5.39 8.06
N TRP A 537 27.12 4.73 7.97
CA TRP A 537 26.71 3.75 8.97
C TRP A 537 26.74 2.33 8.40
N GLY A 538 27.01 1.35 9.26
CA GLY A 538 27.11 -0.05 8.90
C GLY A 538 26.15 -0.92 9.69
N PHE A 539 25.74 -2.03 9.10
CA PHE A 539 25.09 -3.11 9.82
C PHE A 539 25.67 -4.45 9.38
N LYS A 540 26.35 -5.12 10.32
CA LYS A 540 26.82 -6.48 10.15
C LYS A 540 25.85 -7.44 10.80
N ASP A 541 25.41 -8.45 10.06
CA ASP A 541 24.80 -9.66 10.62
C ASP A 541 24.85 -10.79 9.58
N PRO A 542 25.31 -12.02 9.88
CA PRO A 542 25.23 -13.14 8.95
C PRO A 542 23.82 -13.39 8.40
N LYS A 543 22.78 -13.09 9.20
CA LYS A 543 21.37 -13.27 8.81
C LYS A 543 20.90 -12.24 7.76
N LEU A 544 21.67 -11.17 7.49
CA LEU A 544 21.42 -10.33 6.32
C LEU A 544 21.42 -11.14 5.03
N THR A 545 22.27 -12.16 4.94
CA THR A 545 22.30 -13.12 3.82
C THR A 545 20.95 -13.81 3.60
N LEU A 546 20.16 -14.04 4.65
CA LEU A 546 18.87 -14.73 4.55
C LEU A 546 17.77 -13.81 3.99
N LEU A 547 17.88 -12.51 4.25
CA LEU A 547 16.87 -11.50 3.98
C LEU A 547 17.31 -10.45 2.96
N TRP A 548 18.46 -10.67 2.30
CA TRP A 548 19.12 -9.66 1.48
C TRP A 548 18.18 -8.99 0.44
N PRO A 549 17.21 -9.68 -0.22
CA PRO A 549 16.33 -9.01 -1.18
C PRO A 549 15.48 -7.91 -0.53
N LEU A 550 15.05 -8.08 0.73
CA LEU A 550 14.27 -7.07 1.45
C LEU A 550 15.12 -5.84 1.75
N PHE A 551 16.35 -6.06 2.23
CA PHE A 551 17.28 -4.98 2.56
C PHE A 551 17.77 -4.25 1.31
N ALA A 552 18.01 -4.97 0.21
CA ALA A 552 18.40 -4.39 -1.08
C ALA A 552 17.27 -3.52 -1.67
N ARG A 553 16.00 -3.92 -1.53
CA ARG A 553 14.86 -3.06 -1.91
C ARG A 553 14.69 -1.85 -1.00
N ALA A 554 14.88 -2.03 0.30
CA ALA A 554 14.75 -0.95 1.29
C ALA A 554 15.85 0.11 1.13
N PHE A 555 17.06 -0.32 0.74
CA PHE A 555 18.24 0.51 0.52
C PHE A 555 18.90 0.18 -0.82
N PRO A 556 18.31 0.62 -1.94
CA PRO A 556 18.78 0.24 -3.28
C PRO A 556 20.14 0.82 -3.65
N ALA A 557 20.68 1.74 -2.85
CA ALA A 557 22.00 2.33 -3.00
C ALA A 557 22.98 1.89 -1.90
N ALA A 558 22.64 0.86 -1.11
CA ALA A 558 23.53 0.31 -0.09
C ALA A 558 24.78 -0.32 -0.73
N LEU A 559 25.91 -0.22 -0.01
CA LEU A 559 27.10 -0.99 -0.32
C LEU A 559 27.01 -2.33 0.44
N TRP A 560 27.15 -3.43 -0.28
CA TRP A 560 27.19 -4.77 0.29
C TRP A 560 28.64 -5.26 0.35
N VAL A 561 29.06 -5.73 1.51
CA VAL A 561 30.36 -6.36 1.72
C VAL A 561 30.12 -7.83 2.02
N ILE A 562 30.48 -8.71 1.08
CA ILE A 562 30.41 -10.16 1.25
C ILE A 562 31.77 -10.63 1.74
N VAL A 563 31.82 -11.12 2.97
CA VAL A 563 33.05 -11.66 3.56
C VAL A 563 33.12 -13.16 3.30
N ARG A 564 34.19 -13.59 2.64
CA ARG A 564 34.49 -14.98 2.31
C ARG A 564 35.66 -15.48 3.16
N ARG A 565 35.70 -16.79 3.38
CA ARG A 565 36.80 -17.49 4.04
C ARG A 565 36.81 -18.92 3.54
N ASP A 566 38.00 -19.53 3.54
CA ASP A 566 38.19 -20.95 3.31
C ASP A 566 37.13 -21.81 4.02
N ARG A 567 36.51 -22.72 3.25
CA ARG A 567 35.31 -23.45 3.67
C ARG A 567 35.59 -24.39 4.83
N ASP A 568 36.71 -25.10 4.81
CA ASP A 568 37.05 -26.08 5.84
C ASP A 568 37.34 -25.41 7.17
N LYS A 569 38.00 -24.24 7.14
CA LYS A 569 38.18 -23.38 8.31
C LYS A 569 36.85 -22.87 8.88
N VAL A 570 35.87 -22.54 8.03
CA VAL A 570 34.53 -22.13 8.48
C VAL A 570 33.80 -23.29 9.14
N LEU A 571 33.74 -24.46 8.51
CA LEU A 571 33.05 -25.65 9.04
C LEU A 571 33.64 -26.08 10.39
N THR A 572 34.97 -26.13 10.49
CA THR A 572 35.66 -26.43 11.74
C THR A 572 35.34 -25.41 12.83
N SER A 573 35.28 -24.12 12.48
CA SER A 573 34.93 -23.07 13.45
C SER A 573 33.46 -23.12 13.86
N MET A 574 32.55 -23.51 12.97
CA MET A 574 31.12 -23.65 13.28
C MET A 574 30.87 -24.80 14.26
N ALA A 575 31.50 -25.95 14.01
CA ALA A 575 31.44 -27.13 14.89
C ALA A 575 31.88 -26.85 16.34
N ARG A 576 32.71 -25.82 16.56
CA ARG A 576 33.21 -25.42 17.89
C ARG A 576 32.39 -24.31 18.56
N ALA A 577 31.61 -23.52 17.82
CA ALA A 577 30.88 -22.39 18.39
C ALA A 577 29.74 -22.86 19.31
N SER A 578 29.59 -22.27 20.50
CA SER A 578 28.66 -22.75 21.53
C SER A 578 27.21 -22.81 21.06
N PHE A 579 26.73 -21.80 20.35
CA PHE A 579 25.34 -21.75 19.89
C PHE A 579 25.03 -22.67 18.70
N LEU A 580 26.06 -23.06 17.92
CA LEU A 580 25.92 -23.97 16.79
C LEU A 580 26.10 -25.42 17.24
N ARG A 581 27.08 -25.71 18.09
CA ARG A 581 27.37 -27.09 18.56
C ARG A 581 26.18 -27.77 19.24
N MET A 582 25.21 -27.00 19.75
CA MET A 582 23.94 -27.52 20.27
C MET A 582 23.14 -28.31 19.22
N HIS A 583 23.36 -28.04 17.93
CA HIS A 583 22.75 -28.79 16.83
C HIS A 583 23.64 -29.94 16.37
N SER A 584 24.93 -29.69 16.16
CA SER A 584 25.92 -30.73 15.83
C SER A 584 27.36 -30.23 15.97
N THR A 585 28.24 -31.11 16.45
CA THR A 585 29.70 -30.93 16.46
C THR A 585 30.37 -31.47 15.19
N SER A 586 29.63 -32.15 14.30
CA SER A 586 30.18 -32.68 13.05
C SER A 586 30.28 -31.58 11.99
N PRO A 587 31.46 -31.34 11.37
CA PRO A 587 31.59 -30.43 10.23
C PRO A 587 30.67 -30.79 9.07
N GLU A 588 30.45 -32.08 8.80
CA GLU A 588 29.63 -32.57 7.69
C GLU A 588 28.17 -32.11 7.81
N TYR A 589 27.62 -32.09 9.03
CA TYR A 589 26.27 -31.60 9.31
C TYR A 589 26.06 -30.16 8.83
N TRP A 590 27.10 -29.33 8.88
CA TRP A 590 27.03 -27.92 8.51
C TRP A 590 27.21 -27.67 7.01
N VAL A 591 27.60 -28.68 6.22
CA VAL A 591 27.80 -28.54 4.77
C VAL A 591 26.52 -28.05 4.06
N PRO A 592 25.34 -28.66 4.23
CA PRO A 592 24.11 -28.18 3.60
C PRO A 592 23.72 -26.77 4.04
N PHE A 593 23.94 -26.43 5.31
CA PHE A 593 23.69 -25.09 5.85
C PHE A 593 24.56 -24.04 5.15
N CYS A 594 25.86 -24.31 5.03
CA CYS A 594 26.77 -23.43 4.31
C CYS A 594 26.41 -23.32 2.81
N ASN A 595 25.99 -24.41 2.18
CA ASN A 595 25.54 -24.41 0.78
C ASN A 595 24.29 -23.54 0.59
N ALA A 596 23.34 -23.57 1.53
CA ALA A 596 22.16 -22.72 1.52
C ALA A 596 22.53 -21.22 1.60
N TYR A 597 23.51 -20.86 2.43
CA TYR A 597 24.03 -19.49 2.51
C TYR A 597 24.79 -19.08 1.25
N ASP A 598 25.66 -19.93 0.71
CA ASP A 598 26.47 -19.61 -0.46
C ASP A 598 25.64 -19.43 -1.72
N SER A 599 24.54 -20.17 -1.87
CA SER A 599 23.55 -19.90 -2.93
C SER A 599 22.99 -18.48 -2.84
N ARG A 600 22.64 -18.01 -1.63
CA ARG A 600 22.10 -16.66 -1.39
C ARG A 600 23.14 -15.56 -1.60
N LEU A 601 24.39 -15.80 -1.17
CA LEU A 601 25.49 -14.86 -1.38
C LEU A 601 25.82 -14.70 -2.87
N ARG A 602 25.81 -15.79 -3.64
CA ARG A 602 25.93 -15.72 -5.11
C ARG A 602 24.78 -14.94 -5.73
N ALA A 603 23.54 -15.24 -5.33
CA ALA A 603 22.37 -14.50 -5.81
C ALA A 603 22.44 -12.99 -5.47
N LEU A 604 23.01 -12.61 -4.31
CA LEU A 604 23.27 -11.21 -3.98
C LEU A 604 24.35 -10.60 -4.87
N ALA A 605 25.46 -11.29 -5.11
CA ALA A 605 26.52 -10.84 -6.02
C ALA A 605 25.98 -10.61 -7.44
N ASP A 606 25.14 -11.52 -7.93
CA ASP A 606 24.56 -11.49 -9.28
C ASP A 606 23.31 -10.58 -9.39
N SER A 607 22.86 -9.99 -8.28
CA SER A 607 21.61 -9.22 -8.19
C SER A 607 21.64 -7.85 -8.90
N GLY A 608 22.84 -7.37 -9.24
CA GLY A 608 23.07 -5.99 -9.66
C GLY A 608 23.11 -4.97 -8.51
N ALA A 609 23.16 -5.41 -7.25
CA ALA A 609 23.49 -4.56 -6.11
C ALA A 609 24.96 -4.12 -6.14
N SER A 610 25.30 -3.03 -5.44
CA SER A 610 26.70 -2.61 -5.27
C SER A 610 27.39 -3.54 -4.27
N VAL A 611 28.10 -4.55 -4.76
CA VAL A 611 28.76 -5.58 -3.94
C VAL A 611 30.30 -5.46 -4.02
N ILE A 612 30.97 -5.68 -2.90
CA ILE A 612 32.42 -5.93 -2.82
C ILE A 612 32.60 -7.24 -2.05
N GLU A 613 33.34 -8.19 -2.63
CA GLU A 613 33.76 -9.39 -1.91
C GLU A 613 35.11 -9.16 -1.23
N VAL A 614 35.26 -9.64 0.00
CA VAL A 614 36.49 -9.54 0.80
C VAL A 614 36.87 -10.92 1.30
N ASP A 615 38.10 -11.35 1.03
CA ASP A 615 38.67 -12.54 1.65
C ASP A 615 39.15 -12.20 3.07
N ALA A 616 38.58 -12.88 4.07
CA ALA A 616 38.95 -12.73 5.46
C ALA A 616 40.29 -13.40 5.79
N GLY A 617 40.82 -14.28 4.94
CA GLY A 617 42.09 -14.98 5.16
C GLY A 617 43.25 -14.03 5.48
N PRO A 618 43.59 -13.08 4.59
CA PRO A 618 44.62 -12.06 4.84
C PRO A 618 44.31 -11.19 6.06
N VAL A 619 43.06 -10.79 6.26
CA VAL A 619 42.65 -9.95 7.40
C VAL A 619 42.85 -10.68 8.73
N LEU A 620 42.57 -11.99 8.77
CA LEU A 620 42.85 -12.86 9.93
C LEU A 620 44.36 -13.06 10.15
N ALA A 621 45.17 -12.92 9.12
CA ALA A 621 46.63 -12.99 9.19
C ALA A 621 47.29 -11.64 9.49
N GLY A 622 46.50 -10.58 9.71
CA GLY A 622 46.99 -9.25 10.09
C GLY A 622 47.10 -8.25 8.94
N ASP A 623 46.72 -8.62 7.71
CA ASP A 623 46.73 -7.71 6.55
C ASP A 623 45.32 -7.18 6.22
N PRO A 624 44.99 -5.93 6.58
CA PRO A 624 43.69 -5.32 6.29
C PRO A 624 43.58 -4.77 4.86
N GLY A 625 44.58 -4.97 3.98
CA GLY A 625 44.66 -4.34 2.65
C GLY A 625 43.41 -4.51 1.78
N GLY A 626 42.75 -5.67 1.86
CA GLY A 626 41.50 -5.95 1.14
C GLY A 626 40.33 -5.00 1.48
N LEU A 627 40.35 -4.38 2.67
CA LEU A 627 39.29 -3.46 3.12
C LEU A 627 39.49 -2.02 2.62
N LYS A 628 40.65 -1.67 2.05
CA LYS A 628 40.90 -0.33 1.47
C LYS A 628 39.88 0.04 0.41
N THR A 629 39.51 -0.92 -0.44
CA THR A 629 38.49 -0.71 -1.50
C THR A 629 37.10 -0.45 -0.91
N VAL A 630 36.76 -1.15 0.18
CA VAL A 630 35.50 -0.93 0.91
C VAL A 630 35.47 0.48 1.48
N CYS A 631 36.53 0.91 2.17
CA CYS A 631 36.62 2.24 2.77
C CYS A 631 36.44 3.33 1.71
N ARG A 632 37.20 3.26 0.61
CA ARG A 632 37.09 4.20 -0.50
C ARG A 632 35.67 4.29 -1.07
N ARG A 633 35.01 3.15 -1.29
CA ARG A 633 33.64 3.10 -1.86
C ARG A 633 32.58 3.58 -0.88
N ALA A 634 32.83 3.43 0.41
CA ALA A 634 31.97 3.91 1.48
C ALA A 634 32.16 5.41 1.80
N GLY A 635 33.20 6.05 1.27
CA GLY A 635 33.59 7.41 1.67
C GLY A 635 34.28 7.47 3.03
N LEU A 636 34.85 6.37 3.50
CA LEU A 636 35.69 6.30 4.69
C LEU A 636 37.16 6.53 4.33
N GLY A 637 37.94 7.04 5.29
CA GLY A 637 39.40 7.04 5.20
C GLY A 637 39.98 5.63 5.32
N PHE A 638 41.26 5.45 4.98
CA PHE A 638 41.99 4.21 5.26
C PHE A 638 43.36 4.53 5.85
N ASP A 639 43.43 4.54 7.18
CA ASP A 639 44.66 4.59 7.96
C ASP A 639 45.17 3.17 8.22
N ARG A 640 46.23 2.79 7.50
CA ARG A 640 46.79 1.43 7.55
C ARG A 640 47.25 1.02 8.96
N PRO A 641 47.99 1.85 9.73
CA PRO A 641 48.35 1.51 11.10
C PRO A 641 47.15 1.24 12.02
N SER A 642 46.09 2.06 11.96
CA SER A 642 44.83 1.82 12.71
C SER A 642 44.14 0.53 12.27
N ALA A 643 44.14 0.24 10.98
CA ALA A 643 43.55 -0.97 10.44
C ALA A 643 44.32 -2.23 10.90
N GLU A 644 45.65 -2.21 10.86
CA GLU A 644 46.53 -3.30 11.32
C GLU A 644 46.36 -3.56 12.82
N ARG A 645 46.33 -2.52 13.66
CA ARG A 645 46.01 -2.67 15.09
C ARG A 645 44.66 -3.34 15.31
N ALA A 646 43.64 -2.94 14.54
CA ALA A 646 42.31 -3.54 14.60
C ALA A 646 42.23 -4.99 14.07
N THR A 647 43.28 -5.53 13.45
CA THR A 647 43.37 -6.98 13.15
C THR A 647 43.87 -7.79 14.34
N GLY A 648 44.63 -7.19 15.25
CA GLY A 648 45.24 -7.86 16.40
C GLY A 648 44.26 -8.24 17.52
N PRO A 649 44.71 -9.07 18.47
CA PRO A 649 43.97 -9.35 19.70
C PRO A 649 44.11 -8.17 20.68
N GLU A 650 43.16 -7.23 20.68
CA GLU A 650 43.13 -6.23 21.76
C GLU A 650 42.49 -6.82 23.02
N ALA A 651 43.28 -6.88 24.10
CA ALA A 651 42.77 -6.91 25.46
C ALA A 651 42.12 -5.55 25.76
N GLN A 652 40.88 -5.57 26.25
CA GLN A 652 40.11 -4.38 26.56
C GLN A 652 40.84 -3.47 27.57
N SER A 653 40.93 -2.19 27.26
CA SER A 653 40.81 -1.14 28.27
C SER A 653 39.69 -0.20 27.81
N PRO A 654 38.66 0.07 28.64
CA PRO A 654 37.60 0.99 28.27
C PRO A 654 38.19 2.40 28.11
N PRO A 655 37.70 3.22 27.16
CA PRO A 655 38.07 4.63 27.11
C PRO A 655 37.60 5.29 28.40
N ALA A 656 38.52 5.97 29.08
CA ALA A 656 38.25 6.75 30.27
C ALA A 656 37.07 7.71 30.02
N SER A 657 36.07 7.65 30.89
CA SER A 657 35.03 8.66 31.02
C SER A 657 35.68 10.03 31.17
N LYS A 658 35.53 10.89 30.15
CA LYS A 658 35.70 12.32 30.36
C LYS A 658 34.42 12.82 31.03
N GLN A 659 34.63 13.44 32.19
CA GLN A 659 33.64 14.15 33.00
C GLN A 659 32.86 15.19 32.19
#